data_AF-A0A182VG64-F1
#
_entry.id   AF-A0A182VG64-F1
#
_cell.length_a   1.000
_cell.length_b   1.000
_cell.length_c   1.000
_cell.angle_alpha   90.00
_cell.angle_beta   90.00
_cell.angle_gamma   90.00
#
_symmetry.space_group_name_H-M   'P 1'
#
loop_
_entity.id
_entity.type
_entity.pdbx_description
1 polymer ?
#
loop_
_entity_poly.entity_id
_entity_poly.type
_entity_poly.pdbx_seq_one_letter_code
_entity_poly.pdbx_strand_id
1 'polypeptide(L)'
;MDGDSVQSMSDFKQQVAAVPQYGLKLKFNHVFSDTRNQNLRPSFRQILSMVPLALRYIPYYWKVAREGRQVLMDYWYTENGKQIYGAPLGGIGAGTIGRGFAGEFCRYQLKPGLYEYNTVHANQFIVTIKDETGATIFHSLLSTYSRPKTPLASWESGLDASRCSYTALYPRAWSEYDLSEHGVKLVQRQISPIIPHDYKESSLPCAVFVWTVENVCDKDRQVTLTFTFKNGTGTKKQDAEGGSETSAFTQGNARGVSIRQTIAEMPCTYCVSCRSSSEINLTRCERFDPTGNGEKLWNDLKENGHLTEKSNDETLKSKDVAVAVSGQILVQPGTTSQLEFALVWDMPKVHFQKRGKEYHRYYTKYFGKSGDAGPQISDYALNNYGKWERLIDEWQRPILEDADLPDWYKSAIFNELYFIADGGSVWFTMDDQTDLPFDDPRLAYGRYSYLEGHEYRMYTTYDVHFYASHALASLIQYDYKDSIEREITEGRKHLYDGKVIPRKIKNSVPHDLGDPAEEPFDLINAYPIHDVSEWRDLNLKFILQVYRDYYTLNHYAQLNAENASKFSSIEFIDKESMYDTYIQDNRNRPNGAGSPIDSNQKAANRKSASMYINETNGKVYLMDALTYLKAMYPACRVVLEHSLEWDKDGDGLIENSKAPDQTYDTWVMDGPSAYCGGLWLASLHCMSAMASLLDQNEDSDRYKAVLDKGRASFEEKLWNGTYYRFDAQSASKNSIMSDQLCGHWYLRSCGFDYDVFPKENVRLAMRTIYENNVMRFCGGQLGAVNGYVPSGQPNKDGRPDTVSIQGEEVWTGVTYALASTMIHEGMFEEAFKTAGGLYQALSERIGMNFETPEAVYAERHYRAIGYMRPLSIWSMQTAWEMKKLRRD
;
A
#
# COMPACT_ATOMS: atom_id res chain seq x y z
N MET A 1 -38.00 -19.12 10.14
CA MET A 1 -36.56 -18.80 10.18
C MET A 1 -35.91 -19.98 10.86
N ASP A 2 -35.42 -20.92 10.04
CA ASP A 2 -35.17 -22.31 10.44
C ASP A 2 -33.78 -22.48 11.04
N GLY A 3 -33.66 -23.37 12.03
CA GLY A 3 -32.45 -23.60 12.83
C GLY A 3 -31.16 -23.87 12.03
N ASP A 4 -31.26 -24.40 10.81
CA ASP A 4 -30.13 -24.64 9.92
C ASP A 4 -29.44 -23.34 9.45
N SER A 5 -30.21 -22.26 9.29
CA SER A 5 -29.66 -20.96 8.88
C SER A 5 -28.88 -20.25 9.99
N VAL A 6 -29.22 -20.51 11.26
CA VAL A 6 -28.55 -19.94 12.43
C VAL A 6 -27.25 -20.71 12.71
N GLN A 7 -27.27 -22.04 12.56
CA GLN A 7 -26.08 -22.89 12.68
C GLN A 7 -25.04 -22.52 11.62
N SER A 8 -25.44 -22.39 10.34
CA SER A 8 -24.51 -22.04 9.26
C SER A 8 -23.91 -20.64 9.41
N MET A 9 -24.67 -19.68 9.95
CA MET A 9 -24.19 -18.32 10.19
C MET A 9 -23.27 -18.24 11.42
N SER A 10 -23.47 -19.10 12.42
CA SER A 10 -22.57 -19.27 13.56
C SER A 10 -21.23 -19.88 13.13
N ASP A 11 -21.28 -20.95 12.34
CA ASP A 11 -20.10 -21.65 11.82
C ASP A 11 -19.28 -20.73 10.90
N PHE A 12 -19.95 -19.94 10.06
CA PHE A 12 -19.30 -18.92 9.23
C PHE A 12 -18.60 -17.83 10.05
N LYS A 13 -19.25 -17.32 11.11
CA LYS A 13 -18.63 -16.34 12.02
C LYS A 13 -17.39 -16.91 12.72
N GLN A 14 -17.44 -18.17 13.14
CA GLN A 14 -16.28 -18.84 13.73
C GLN A 14 -15.14 -19.02 12.71
N GLN A 15 -15.47 -19.37 11.45
CA GLN A 15 -14.47 -19.52 10.40
C GLN A 15 -13.74 -18.20 10.10
N VAL A 16 -14.48 -17.10 9.94
CA VAL A 16 -13.92 -15.78 9.63
C VAL A 16 -13.06 -15.23 10.76
N ALA A 17 -13.40 -15.55 12.01
CA ALA A 17 -12.69 -15.12 13.21
C ALA A 17 -11.44 -15.97 13.52
N ALA A 18 -11.37 -17.20 13.02
CA ALA A 18 -10.27 -18.12 13.32
C ALA A 18 -8.91 -17.57 12.86
N VAL A 19 -7.85 -17.98 13.55
CA VAL A 19 -6.48 -17.69 13.09
C VAL A 19 -6.29 -18.37 11.74
N PRO A 20 -5.90 -17.64 10.69
CA PRO A 20 -5.83 -18.21 9.36
C PRO A 20 -4.72 -19.26 9.26
N GLN A 21 -4.94 -20.25 8.40
CA GLN A 21 -3.92 -21.25 8.06
C GLN A 21 -2.68 -20.58 7.45
N TYR A 22 -2.91 -19.62 6.55
CA TYR A 22 -1.87 -18.89 5.84
C TYR A 22 -1.60 -17.52 6.48
N GLY A 23 -0.43 -16.95 6.21
CA GLY A 23 -0.01 -15.64 6.70
C GLY A 23 1.40 -15.67 7.31
N LEU A 24 1.91 -14.49 7.64
CA LEU A 24 3.18 -14.35 8.35
C LEU A 24 3.01 -14.81 9.80
N LYS A 25 3.61 -15.95 10.15
CA LYS A 25 3.52 -16.54 11.50
C LYS A 25 4.83 -16.37 12.24
N LEU A 26 4.81 -15.66 13.36
CA LEU A 26 5.97 -15.38 14.20
C LEU A 26 5.68 -15.72 15.67
N LYS A 27 6.71 -16.14 16.40
CA LYS A 27 6.67 -16.14 17.87
C LYS A 27 7.05 -14.75 18.39
N PHE A 28 6.59 -14.40 19.57
CA PHE A 28 6.89 -13.09 20.19
C PHE A 28 8.38 -12.92 20.55
N ASN A 29 9.14 -14.02 20.62
CA ASN A 29 10.59 -14.04 20.77
C ASN A 29 11.33 -14.40 19.47
N HIS A 30 10.68 -14.32 18.31
CA HIS A 30 11.31 -14.64 17.04
C HIS A 30 12.49 -13.71 16.77
N VAL A 31 13.59 -14.27 16.29
CA VAL A 31 14.78 -13.54 15.87
C VAL A 31 15.14 -14.01 14.47
N PHE A 32 15.20 -13.06 13.54
CA PHE A 32 15.56 -13.33 12.15
C PHE A 32 17.04 -13.71 12.02
N SER A 33 17.31 -14.72 11.18
CA SER A 33 18.63 -15.35 11.08
C SER A 33 19.67 -14.55 10.26
N ASP A 34 19.22 -13.65 9.38
CA ASP A 34 20.08 -12.91 8.45
C ASP A 34 19.99 -11.39 8.71
N THR A 35 20.89 -10.88 9.54
CA THR A 35 21.00 -9.44 9.79
C THR A 35 21.71 -8.74 8.63
N ARG A 36 21.06 -7.71 8.08
CA ARG A 36 21.57 -6.89 6.97
C ARG A 36 21.57 -5.40 7.33
N ASN A 37 22.28 -4.58 6.56
CA ASN A 37 22.32 -3.13 6.73
C ASN A 37 22.46 -2.40 5.38
N GLN A 38 22.30 -1.07 5.37
CA GLN A 38 22.41 -0.27 4.14
C GLN A 38 23.84 0.19 3.79
N ASN A 39 24.87 -0.25 4.51
CA ASN A 39 26.25 0.23 4.36
C ASN A 39 27.04 -0.51 3.26
N LEU A 40 26.48 -0.57 2.05
CA LEU A 40 27.20 -1.12 0.90
C LEU A 40 28.39 -0.21 0.55
N ARG A 41 29.54 -0.83 0.25
CA ARG A 41 30.71 -0.12 -0.28
C ARG A 41 30.85 -0.41 -1.78
N PRO A 42 30.55 0.57 -2.66
CA PRO A 42 30.75 0.38 -4.09
C PRO A 42 32.21 0.12 -4.43
N SER A 43 32.46 -0.53 -5.55
CA SER A 43 33.81 -0.72 -6.09
C SER A 43 34.49 0.62 -6.41
N PHE A 44 35.83 0.64 -6.45
CA PHE A 44 36.59 1.86 -6.77
C PHE A 44 36.15 2.52 -8.09
N ARG A 45 35.79 1.72 -9.10
CA ARG A 45 35.31 2.22 -10.40
C ARG A 45 33.94 2.90 -10.27
N GLN A 46 33.01 2.28 -9.53
CA GLN A 46 31.69 2.86 -9.26
C GLN A 46 31.79 4.14 -8.42
N ILE A 47 32.69 4.17 -7.42
CA ILE A 47 32.95 5.38 -6.63
C ILE A 47 33.39 6.53 -7.55
N LEU A 48 34.34 6.28 -8.46
CA LEU A 48 34.85 7.32 -9.36
C LEU A 48 33.73 7.92 -10.23
N SER A 49 32.78 7.12 -10.71
CA SER A 49 31.61 7.63 -11.44
C SER A 49 30.64 8.45 -10.58
N MET A 50 30.60 8.24 -9.26
CA MET A 50 29.72 8.94 -8.35
C MET A 50 30.32 10.23 -7.76
N VAL A 51 31.64 10.43 -7.86
CA VAL A 51 32.33 11.62 -7.29
C VAL A 51 31.69 12.95 -7.72
N PRO A 52 31.38 13.19 -9.01
CA PRO A 52 30.75 14.46 -9.41
C PRO A 52 29.41 14.69 -8.73
N LEU A 53 28.56 13.66 -8.65
CA LEU A 53 27.28 13.71 -7.96
C LEU A 53 27.47 13.99 -6.47
N ALA A 54 28.38 13.28 -5.80
CA ALA A 54 28.66 13.45 -4.38
C ALA A 54 29.11 14.89 -4.03
N LEU A 55 29.97 15.50 -4.87
CA LEU A 55 30.41 16.89 -4.69
C LEU A 55 29.26 17.90 -4.83
N ARG A 56 28.24 17.60 -5.65
CA ARG A 56 27.04 18.43 -5.79
C ARG A 56 25.97 18.14 -4.73
N TYR A 57 25.93 16.92 -4.22
CA TYR A 57 25.02 16.52 -3.15
C TYR A 57 25.29 17.30 -1.85
N ILE A 58 26.56 17.56 -1.52
CA ILE A 58 26.93 18.32 -0.30
C ILE A 58 26.24 19.69 -0.23
N PRO A 59 26.42 20.62 -1.19
CA PRO A 59 25.74 21.91 -1.13
C PRO A 59 24.22 21.81 -1.24
N TYR A 60 23.68 20.81 -1.95
CA TYR A 60 22.23 20.54 -1.99
C TYR A 60 21.70 20.18 -0.61
N TYR A 61 22.33 19.22 0.07
CA TYR A 61 21.97 18.81 1.42
C TYR A 61 22.00 20.01 2.38
N TRP A 62 23.07 20.80 2.33
CA TRP A 62 23.22 21.98 3.17
C TRP A 62 22.13 23.04 2.90
N LYS A 63 21.72 23.21 1.64
CA LYS A 63 20.61 24.10 1.27
C LYS A 63 19.30 23.60 1.87
N VAL A 64 18.93 22.34 1.62
CA VAL A 64 17.65 21.76 2.08
C VAL A 64 17.56 21.76 3.61
N ALA A 65 18.65 21.39 4.29
CA ALA A 65 18.71 21.42 5.75
C ALA A 65 18.54 22.84 6.32
N ARG A 66 19.12 23.87 5.66
CA ARG A 66 18.94 25.29 6.05
C ARG A 66 17.52 25.79 5.87
N GLU A 67 16.76 25.21 4.94
CA GLU A 67 15.34 25.48 4.73
C GLU A 67 14.45 24.76 5.77
N GLY A 68 15.04 23.97 6.68
CA GLY A 68 14.29 23.21 7.69
C GLY A 68 13.52 22.01 7.11
N ARG A 69 13.84 21.60 5.88
CA ARG A 69 13.25 20.44 5.21
C ARG A 69 14.12 19.21 5.40
N GLN A 70 13.48 18.04 5.42
CA GLN A 70 14.20 16.77 5.30
C GLN A 70 14.66 16.58 3.85
N VAL A 71 15.85 16.02 3.66
CA VAL A 71 16.39 15.73 2.33
C VAL A 71 15.59 14.60 1.67
N LEU A 72 15.22 14.78 0.40
CA LEU A 72 14.26 13.91 -0.29
C LEU A 72 14.72 12.45 -0.37
N MET A 73 16.02 12.27 -0.66
CA MET A 73 16.73 10.99 -0.68
C MET A 73 18.00 11.18 0.17
N ASP A 74 17.91 10.83 1.45
CA ASP A 74 19.00 11.09 2.41
C ASP A 74 20.01 9.94 2.43
N TYR A 75 21.10 10.10 1.66
CA TYR A 75 22.18 9.10 1.60
C TYR A 75 23.14 9.12 2.81
N TRP A 76 23.00 10.06 3.75
CA TRP A 76 23.85 10.13 4.96
C TRP A 76 23.15 9.56 6.19
N TYR A 77 21.84 9.76 6.30
CA TYR A 77 21.03 9.29 7.42
C TYR A 77 19.87 8.43 6.90
N THR A 78 20.19 7.21 6.49
CA THR A 78 19.21 6.20 6.06
C THR A 78 18.47 5.61 7.26
N GLU A 79 17.17 5.35 7.09
CA GLU A 79 16.38 4.64 8.11
C GLU A 79 16.65 3.15 7.96
N ASN A 80 17.09 2.50 9.04
CA ASN A 80 17.39 1.07 8.99
C ASN A 80 16.15 0.27 9.38
N GLY A 81 15.90 -0.83 8.65
CA GLY A 81 14.82 -1.75 8.96
C GLY A 81 14.94 -2.29 10.37
N LYS A 82 13.83 -2.32 11.10
CA LYS A 82 13.81 -2.66 12.53
C LYS A 82 13.49 -4.12 12.80
N GLN A 83 12.92 -4.82 11.81
CA GLN A 83 12.55 -6.23 11.91
C GLN A 83 11.56 -6.53 13.05
N ILE A 84 10.76 -5.53 13.44
CA ILE A 84 9.73 -5.66 14.49
C ILE A 84 8.31 -5.49 13.96
N TYR A 85 8.16 -5.01 12.72
CA TYR A 85 6.88 -4.53 12.22
C TYR A 85 5.89 -5.68 11.95
N GLY A 86 4.63 -5.40 12.25
CA GLY A 86 3.47 -6.19 11.86
C GLY A 86 2.53 -5.38 10.97
N ALA A 87 1.38 -5.96 10.67
CA ALA A 87 0.34 -5.34 9.85
C ALA A 87 -0.06 -3.96 10.41
N PRO A 88 -0.02 -2.89 9.60
CA PRO A 88 -0.32 -1.53 10.03
C PRO A 88 -1.82 -1.34 10.27
N LEU A 89 -2.14 -0.38 11.13
CA LEU A 89 -3.50 0.00 11.50
C LEU A 89 -3.94 1.22 10.68
N GLY A 90 -5.17 1.20 10.17
CA GLY A 90 -5.78 2.35 9.50
C GLY A 90 -6.25 2.10 8.08
N GLY A 91 -7.19 2.94 7.64
CA GLY A 91 -7.63 3.05 6.25
C GLY A 91 -6.61 3.77 5.35
N ILE A 92 -6.82 3.62 4.04
CA ILE A 92 -6.10 4.27 2.95
C ILE A 92 -6.24 5.79 3.08
N GLY A 93 -5.12 6.51 3.04
CA GLY A 93 -5.09 7.97 3.09
C GLY A 93 -5.59 8.60 4.39
N ALA A 94 -5.84 7.79 5.43
CA ALA A 94 -6.26 8.22 6.76
C ALA A 94 -5.08 8.55 7.69
N GLY A 95 -3.87 8.15 7.28
CA GLY A 95 -2.70 8.03 8.14
C GLY A 95 -2.73 6.70 8.88
N THR A 96 -1.56 6.12 9.13
CA THR A 96 -1.41 4.80 9.74
C THR A 96 -0.64 4.82 11.04
N ILE A 97 -0.91 3.82 11.88
CA ILE A 97 -0.17 3.53 13.11
C ILE A 97 0.33 2.09 13.02
N GLY A 98 1.64 1.89 13.04
CA GLY A 98 2.22 0.55 13.05
C GLY A 98 1.99 -0.17 14.38
N ARG A 99 1.84 -1.49 14.29
CA ARG A 99 1.85 -2.38 15.46
C ARG A 99 2.81 -3.53 15.21
N GLY A 100 3.80 -3.67 16.08
CA GLY A 100 4.80 -4.71 16.00
C GLY A 100 4.24 -6.09 16.36
N PHE A 101 4.88 -7.15 15.87
CA PHE A 101 4.41 -8.52 16.10
C PHE A 101 4.47 -8.93 17.58
N ALA A 102 5.27 -8.24 18.40
CA ALA A 102 5.42 -8.47 19.84
C ALA A 102 4.61 -7.46 20.70
N GLY A 103 3.70 -6.68 20.08
CA GLY A 103 2.75 -5.81 20.76
C GLY A 103 3.16 -4.33 20.88
N GLU A 104 4.22 -3.90 20.19
CA GLU A 104 4.64 -2.50 20.10
C GLU A 104 3.60 -1.66 19.35
N PHE A 105 3.26 -0.47 19.82
CA PHE A 105 2.71 0.57 18.93
C PHE A 105 3.87 1.45 18.45
N CYS A 106 4.18 1.35 17.17
CA CYS A 106 5.37 1.92 16.57
C CYS A 106 5.06 2.54 15.20
N ARG A 107 6.01 3.29 14.62
CA ARG A 107 5.92 3.87 13.25
C ARG A 107 4.59 4.59 12.97
N TYR A 108 4.61 5.91 13.14
CA TYR A 108 3.45 6.77 12.92
C TYR A 108 3.57 7.49 11.58
N GLN A 109 2.52 7.40 10.76
CA GLN A 109 2.33 8.14 9.51
C GLN A 109 1.07 9.01 9.59
N LEU A 110 0.97 9.84 10.63
CA LEU A 110 -0.17 10.75 10.76
C LEU A 110 0.03 12.05 9.99
N LYS A 111 1.29 12.44 9.76
CA LYS A 111 1.65 13.57 8.91
C LYS A 111 1.68 13.11 7.45
N PRO A 112 1.07 13.86 6.51
CA PRO A 112 1.11 13.52 5.08
C PRO A 112 2.53 13.25 4.59
N GLY A 113 2.83 11.99 4.21
CA GLY A 113 4.12 11.56 3.65
C GLY A 113 5.33 11.63 4.58
N LEU A 114 5.15 11.79 5.90
CA LEU A 114 6.26 11.83 6.85
C LEU A 114 6.08 10.77 7.95
N TYR A 115 7.15 10.01 8.21
CA TYR A 115 7.17 8.94 9.19
C TYR A 115 7.89 9.32 10.48
N GLU A 116 7.44 8.73 11.58
CA GLU A 116 8.11 8.77 12.87
C GLU A 116 8.26 7.35 13.41
N TYR A 117 9.47 6.79 13.36
CA TYR A 117 9.74 5.37 13.65
C TYR A 117 9.86 5.03 15.16
N ASN A 118 9.22 5.79 16.04
CA ASN A 118 9.33 5.60 17.49
C ASN A 118 8.35 4.53 17.98
N THR A 119 8.69 3.88 19.10
CA THR A 119 7.76 3.04 19.87
C THR A 119 7.21 3.84 21.03
N VAL A 120 5.88 3.88 21.20
CA VAL A 120 5.22 4.61 22.30
C VAL A 120 4.90 3.65 23.44
N HIS A 121 5.72 3.67 24.50
CA HIS A 121 5.66 2.68 25.58
C HIS A 121 4.39 2.72 26.46
N ALA A 122 3.64 3.82 26.41
CA ALA A 122 2.36 3.97 27.09
C ALA A 122 1.19 3.39 26.29
N ASN A 123 1.36 3.12 25.00
CA ASN A 123 0.32 2.55 24.14
C ASN A 123 0.40 1.03 24.26
N GLN A 124 -0.51 0.41 24.99
CA GLN A 124 -0.42 -1.00 25.41
C GLN A 124 -1.80 -1.62 25.65
N PHE A 125 -1.85 -2.94 25.62
CA PHE A 125 -2.89 -3.71 26.30
C PHE A 125 -2.31 -4.32 27.58
N ILE A 126 -3.08 -4.27 28.67
CA ILE A 126 -2.77 -4.86 29.97
C ILE A 126 -3.83 -5.90 30.29
N VAL A 127 -3.44 -7.06 30.81
CA VAL A 127 -4.34 -8.08 31.33
C VAL A 127 -4.27 -8.15 32.85
N THR A 128 -5.42 -8.34 33.50
CA THR A 128 -5.53 -8.82 34.87
C THR A 128 -6.43 -10.04 34.91
N ILE A 129 -6.00 -11.12 35.56
CA ILE A 129 -6.80 -12.32 35.79
C ILE A 129 -6.96 -12.48 37.30
N LYS A 130 -8.22 -12.57 37.74
CA LYS A 130 -8.60 -12.87 39.11
C LYS A 130 -9.31 -14.21 39.20
N ASP A 131 -9.03 -14.93 40.28
CA ASP A 131 -9.70 -16.20 40.60
C ASP A 131 -11.11 -15.97 41.20
N GLU A 132 -11.80 -17.06 41.50
CA GLU A 132 -13.14 -17.04 42.09
C GLU A 132 -13.22 -16.39 43.49
N THR A 133 -12.09 -16.22 44.18
CA THR A 133 -11.99 -15.54 45.48
C THR A 133 -11.76 -14.04 45.33
N GLY A 134 -11.52 -13.56 44.10
CA GLY A 134 -11.19 -12.17 43.77
C GLY A 134 -9.70 -11.86 43.88
N ALA A 135 -8.84 -12.86 44.12
CA ALA A 135 -7.40 -12.68 44.20
C ALA A 135 -6.77 -12.61 42.81
N THR A 136 -5.85 -11.66 42.61
CA THR A 136 -5.12 -11.50 41.34
C THR A 136 -4.07 -12.57 41.19
N ILE A 137 -4.26 -13.45 40.20
CA ILE A 137 -3.35 -14.57 39.90
C ILE A 137 -2.41 -14.26 38.75
N PHE A 138 -2.74 -13.29 37.90
CA PHE A 138 -1.88 -12.81 36.82
C PHE A 138 -2.17 -11.34 36.50
N HIS A 139 -1.12 -10.55 36.29
CA HIS A 139 -1.22 -9.15 35.86
C HIS A 139 0.00 -8.79 35.03
N SER A 140 -0.20 -8.39 33.77
CA SER A 140 0.90 -8.23 32.82
C SER A 140 0.55 -7.30 31.66
N LEU A 141 1.56 -6.67 31.08
CA LEU A 141 1.50 -6.17 29.71
C LEU A 141 1.30 -7.34 28.73
N LEU A 142 0.53 -7.10 27.67
CA LEU A 142 0.33 -8.05 26.57
C LEU A 142 1.32 -7.83 25.43
N SER A 143 2.58 -7.59 25.80
CA SER A 143 3.71 -7.35 24.89
C SER A 143 5.01 -7.86 25.49
N THR A 144 5.98 -8.23 24.66
CA THR A 144 7.25 -8.87 25.10
C THR A 144 8.51 -8.16 24.59
N TYR A 145 8.34 -7.03 23.93
CA TYR A 145 9.46 -6.26 23.38
C TYR A 145 10.30 -5.61 24.48
N SER A 146 11.56 -5.35 24.16
CA SER A 146 12.49 -4.71 25.10
C SER A 146 12.07 -3.25 25.34
N ARG A 147 11.67 -2.95 26.58
CA ARG A 147 11.26 -1.61 27.03
C ARG A 147 12.39 -0.91 27.80
N PRO A 148 12.52 0.43 27.70
CA PRO A 148 13.40 1.16 28.59
C PRO A 148 12.86 1.13 30.03
N LYS A 149 13.73 1.32 31.03
CA LYS A 149 13.33 1.39 32.44
C LYS A 149 12.46 2.61 32.75
N THR A 150 12.57 3.68 31.96
CA THR A 150 11.73 4.88 32.07
C THR A 150 11.27 5.31 30.67
N PRO A 151 10.03 5.79 30.53
CA PRO A 151 9.00 5.96 31.56
C PRO A 151 8.28 4.64 31.91
N LEU A 152 7.32 4.69 32.86
CA LEU A 152 6.44 3.57 33.25
C LEU A 152 7.17 2.35 33.84
N ALA A 153 8.13 2.62 34.73
CA ALA A 153 9.00 1.61 35.35
C ALA A 153 8.26 0.53 36.16
N SER A 154 7.03 0.82 36.62
CA SER A 154 6.24 -0.12 37.43
C SER A 154 5.48 -1.14 36.57
N TRP A 155 5.42 -0.93 35.25
CA TRP A 155 4.70 -1.82 34.34
C TRP A 155 5.60 -2.97 33.93
N GLU A 156 5.11 -4.19 34.13
CA GLU A 156 5.87 -5.42 33.93
C GLU A 156 5.23 -6.29 32.83
N SER A 157 6.05 -7.04 32.12
CA SER A 157 5.58 -8.13 31.27
C SER A 157 5.98 -9.46 31.91
N GLY A 158 4.98 -10.19 32.39
CA GLY A 158 5.10 -11.55 32.91
C GLY A 158 4.81 -12.63 31.87
N LEU A 159 4.79 -12.29 30.57
CA LEU A 159 4.51 -13.24 29.49
C LEU A 159 5.71 -14.13 29.18
N ASP A 160 5.45 -15.42 28.98
CA ASP A 160 6.36 -16.29 28.23
C ASP A 160 6.17 -16.06 26.73
N ALA A 161 7.14 -15.37 26.12
CA ALA A 161 7.12 -15.05 24.69
C ALA A 161 7.11 -16.29 23.77
N SER A 162 7.58 -17.45 24.23
CA SER A 162 7.53 -18.70 23.45
C SER A 162 6.10 -19.26 23.32
N ARG A 163 5.24 -18.89 24.27
CA ARG A 163 3.81 -19.24 24.33
C ARG A 163 2.90 -18.21 23.68
N CYS A 164 3.48 -17.17 23.08
CA CYS A 164 2.75 -16.16 22.33
C CYS A 164 3.08 -16.25 20.84
N SER A 165 2.05 -16.16 19.98
CA SER A 165 2.21 -16.16 18.52
C SER A 165 1.51 -14.97 17.88
N TYR A 166 2.06 -14.54 16.75
CA TYR A 166 1.53 -13.52 15.88
C TYR A 166 1.28 -14.13 14.50
N THR A 167 0.10 -13.87 13.92
CA THR A 167 -0.20 -14.21 12.53
C THR A 167 -0.69 -12.95 11.80
N ALA A 168 -0.09 -12.56 10.68
CA ALA A 168 -0.59 -11.49 9.84
C ALA A 168 -1.05 -11.97 8.47
N LEU A 169 -2.24 -11.54 8.09
CA LEU A 169 -2.82 -11.68 6.76
C LEU A 169 -3.56 -10.38 6.47
N TYR A 170 -2.79 -9.35 6.06
CA TYR A 170 -3.28 -7.99 5.92
C TYR A 170 -4.58 -7.94 5.09
N PRO A 171 -5.63 -7.19 5.54
CA PRO A 171 -5.62 -6.15 6.57
C PRO A 171 -5.92 -6.60 8.00
N ARG A 172 -5.82 -7.92 8.28
CA ARG A 172 -6.05 -8.50 9.60
C ARG A 172 -4.76 -9.05 10.21
N ALA A 173 -4.70 -9.08 11.53
CA ALA A 173 -3.68 -9.84 12.24
C ALA A 173 -4.24 -10.42 13.54
N TRP A 174 -3.57 -11.45 14.05
CA TRP A 174 -3.93 -12.18 15.25
C TRP A 174 -2.73 -12.22 16.19
N SER A 175 -2.98 -12.01 17.48
CA SER A 175 -2.04 -12.27 18.56
C SER A 175 -2.66 -13.29 19.52
N GLU A 176 -1.99 -14.42 19.71
CA GLU A 176 -2.42 -15.50 20.59
C GLU A 176 -1.52 -15.51 21.83
N TYR A 177 -2.14 -15.64 23.01
CA TYR A 177 -1.46 -15.71 24.29
C TYR A 177 -1.96 -16.94 25.05
N ASP A 178 -1.10 -17.94 25.20
CA ASP A 178 -1.41 -19.13 25.99
C ASP A 178 -1.07 -18.88 27.48
N LEU A 179 -2.08 -18.42 28.22
CA LEU A 179 -2.03 -18.20 29.67
C LEU A 179 -2.71 -19.34 30.44
N SER A 180 -2.72 -20.55 29.88
CA SER A 180 -3.47 -21.68 30.45
C SER A 180 -2.99 -22.08 31.85
N GLU A 181 -1.77 -21.71 32.24
CA GLU A 181 -1.28 -21.82 33.63
C GLU A 181 -2.09 -20.98 34.64
N HIS A 182 -2.75 -19.94 34.15
CA HIS A 182 -3.68 -19.08 34.89
C HIS A 182 -5.16 -19.39 34.55
N GLY A 183 -5.41 -20.44 33.76
CA GLY A 183 -6.75 -20.91 33.39
C GLY A 183 -7.40 -20.19 32.21
N VAL A 184 -6.66 -19.37 31.45
CA VAL A 184 -7.23 -18.57 30.34
C VAL A 184 -6.38 -18.68 29.08
N LYS A 185 -6.98 -18.64 27.89
CA LYS A 185 -6.29 -18.33 26.64
C LYS A 185 -6.87 -17.05 26.04
N LEU A 186 -6.02 -16.23 25.46
CA LEU A 186 -6.42 -14.98 24.80
C LEU A 186 -6.07 -15.03 23.32
N VAL A 187 -7.02 -14.62 22.48
CA VAL A 187 -6.77 -14.36 21.05
C VAL A 187 -7.27 -12.97 20.73
N GLN A 188 -6.37 -12.11 20.27
CA GLN A 188 -6.69 -10.77 19.83
C GLN A 188 -6.66 -10.70 18.32
N ARG A 189 -7.75 -10.22 17.72
CA ARG A 189 -7.87 -9.93 16.29
C ARG A 189 -7.75 -8.44 16.10
N GLN A 190 -6.86 -7.97 15.22
CA GLN A 190 -6.78 -6.57 14.80
C GLN A 190 -7.34 -6.46 13.39
N ILE A 191 -8.19 -5.47 13.17
CA ILE A 191 -8.89 -5.29 11.90
C ILE A 191 -8.74 -3.84 11.46
N SER A 192 -8.12 -3.64 10.30
CA SER A 192 -8.17 -2.39 9.52
C SER A 192 -9.24 -2.52 8.42
N PRO A 193 -10.05 -1.48 8.15
CA PRO A 193 -11.21 -1.57 7.25
C PRO A 193 -10.86 -1.52 5.76
N ILE A 194 -9.84 -2.26 5.29
CA ILE A 194 -9.39 -2.24 3.89
C ILE A 194 -10.17 -3.27 3.08
N ILE A 195 -11.03 -2.80 2.18
CA ILE A 195 -11.95 -3.62 1.40
C ILE A 195 -11.92 -3.15 -0.05
N PRO A 196 -11.51 -4.01 -1.01
CA PRO A 196 -11.53 -3.67 -2.43
C PRO A 196 -12.90 -3.14 -2.87
N HIS A 197 -12.88 -2.07 -3.67
CA HIS A 197 -14.08 -1.39 -4.20
C HIS A 197 -15.02 -0.73 -3.16
N ASP A 198 -14.71 -0.78 -1.87
CA ASP A 198 -15.42 0.00 -0.84
C ASP A 198 -14.58 1.22 -0.43
N TYR A 199 -14.90 2.37 -1.01
CA TYR A 199 -14.16 3.62 -0.79
C TYR A 199 -14.52 4.31 0.53
N LYS A 200 -15.65 3.95 1.16
CA LYS A 200 -16.05 4.55 2.44
C LYS A 200 -15.27 3.89 3.56
N GLU A 201 -15.43 2.59 3.70
CA GLU A 201 -14.84 1.81 4.78
C GLU A 201 -13.31 1.86 4.70
N SER A 202 -12.76 1.70 3.49
CA SER A 202 -11.31 1.76 3.26
C SER A 202 -10.66 3.10 3.54
N SER A 203 -11.43 4.16 3.78
CA SER A 203 -10.89 5.49 4.10
C SER A 203 -10.81 5.78 5.60
N LEU A 204 -11.37 4.92 6.47
CA LEU A 204 -11.61 5.29 7.87
C LEU A 204 -10.31 5.31 8.71
N PRO A 205 -10.11 6.34 9.55
CA PRO A 205 -8.95 6.46 10.43
C PRO A 205 -9.13 5.63 11.72
N CYS A 206 -9.29 4.32 11.58
CA CYS A 206 -9.56 3.46 12.74
C CYS A 206 -9.02 2.04 12.60
N ALA A 207 -8.93 1.37 13.74
CA ALA A 207 -8.76 -0.07 13.85
C ALA A 207 -9.59 -0.63 15.01
N VAL A 208 -10.04 -1.88 14.86
CA VAL A 208 -10.78 -2.61 15.89
C VAL A 208 -9.93 -3.75 16.42
N PHE A 209 -9.97 -3.96 17.74
CA PHE A 209 -9.30 -5.02 18.46
C PHE A 209 -10.35 -5.90 19.14
N VAL A 210 -10.58 -7.10 18.62
CA VAL A 210 -11.52 -8.06 19.19
C VAL A 210 -10.76 -9.11 19.98
N TRP A 211 -10.96 -9.12 21.29
CA TRP A 211 -10.37 -10.07 22.21
C TRP A 211 -11.33 -11.21 22.48
N THR A 212 -10.88 -12.43 22.22
CA THR A 212 -11.54 -13.66 22.62
C THR A 212 -10.86 -14.18 23.87
N VAL A 213 -11.65 -14.38 24.92
CA VAL A 213 -11.20 -14.86 26.23
C VAL A 213 -11.80 -16.23 26.44
N GLU A 214 -10.99 -17.28 26.36
CA GLU A 214 -11.39 -18.66 26.60
C GLU A 214 -10.98 -19.07 28.01
N ASN A 215 -11.94 -19.53 28.82
CA ASN A 215 -11.63 -20.14 30.12
C ASN A 215 -11.42 -21.64 29.95
N VAL A 216 -10.17 -22.06 30.12
CA VAL A 216 -9.72 -23.45 29.92
C VAL A 216 -9.59 -24.23 31.23
N CYS A 217 -10.02 -23.66 32.35
CA CYS A 217 -10.05 -24.34 33.65
C CYS A 217 -11.47 -24.66 34.11
N ASP A 218 -11.58 -25.32 35.26
CA ASP A 218 -12.82 -25.78 35.89
C ASP A 218 -13.42 -24.77 36.87
N LYS A 219 -12.88 -23.55 36.93
CA LYS A 219 -13.28 -22.47 37.84
C LYS A 219 -13.59 -21.18 37.10
N ASP A 220 -14.45 -20.36 37.67
CA ASP A 220 -14.73 -19.02 37.16
C ASP A 220 -13.45 -18.16 37.10
N ARG A 221 -13.32 -17.34 36.06
CA ARG A 221 -12.24 -16.38 35.91
C ARG A 221 -12.81 -15.00 35.64
N GLN A 222 -12.40 -14.03 36.45
CA GLN A 222 -12.65 -12.63 36.14
C GLN A 222 -11.45 -12.09 35.37
N VAL A 223 -11.67 -11.74 34.11
CA VAL A 223 -10.62 -11.28 33.19
C VAL A 223 -10.88 -9.82 32.84
N THR A 224 -9.84 -9.01 33.00
CA THR A 224 -9.86 -7.59 32.65
C THR A 224 -8.82 -7.32 31.59
N LEU A 225 -9.24 -6.64 30.52
CA LEU A 225 -8.35 -6.08 29.51
C LEU A 225 -8.43 -4.55 29.54
N THR A 226 -7.28 -3.91 29.57
CA THR A 226 -7.18 -2.45 29.58
C THR A 226 -6.36 -1.97 28.39
N PHE A 227 -6.94 -1.10 27.57
CA PHE A 227 -6.25 -0.44 26.47
C PHE A 227 -5.82 0.96 26.91
N THR A 228 -4.51 1.21 26.91
CA THR A 228 -3.91 2.51 27.22
C THR A 228 -3.39 3.18 25.95
N PHE A 229 -3.53 4.50 25.85
CA PHE A 229 -3.03 5.26 24.70
C PHE A 229 -2.64 6.70 25.08
N LYS A 230 -1.56 7.20 24.48
CA LYS A 230 -0.94 8.49 24.75
C LYS A 230 -1.27 9.50 23.65
N ASN A 231 -1.27 10.78 24.01
CA ASN A 231 -1.17 11.90 23.09
C ASN A 231 0.14 11.85 22.25
N GLY A 232 0.15 12.54 21.11
CA GLY A 232 1.28 12.67 20.21
C GLY A 232 1.59 11.41 19.39
N THR A 233 2.86 11.26 19.03
CA THR A 233 3.39 10.18 18.16
C THR A 233 4.67 9.57 18.70
N GLY A 234 5.07 9.94 19.91
CA GLY A 234 6.31 9.48 20.56
C GLY A 234 7.52 10.36 20.28
N THR A 235 7.35 11.52 19.63
CA THR A 235 8.43 12.51 19.49
C THR A 235 8.23 13.65 20.48
N LYS A 236 9.33 14.14 21.09
CA LYS A 236 9.28 15.27 22.02
C LYS A 236 8.57 16.51 21.46
N LYS A 237 8.65 16.73 20.14
CA LYS A 237 8.01 17.86 19.48
C LYS A 237 6.50 17.68 19.44
N GLN A 238 6.02 16.54 18.93
CA GLN A 238 4.59 16.30 18.77
C GLN A 238 3.89 16.06 20.10
N ASP A 239 4.55 15.37 21.02
CA ASP A 239 3.98 15.02 22.33
C ASP A 239 3.75 16.26 23.22
N ALA A 240 4.50 17.34 22.99
CA ALA A 240 4.39 18.59 23.74
C ALA A 240 3.53 19.67 23.05
N GLU A 241 2.95 19.36 21.89
CA GLU A 241 2.25 20.33 21.03
C GLU A 241 0.79 20.53 21.44
N GLY A 242 0.26 21.75 21.21
CA GLY A 242 -1.18 22.04 21.24
C GLY A 242 -1.86 22.08 22.61
N GLY A 243 -1.29 21.46 23.64
CA GLY A 243 -1.95 21.26 24.94
C GLY A 243 -3.09 20.27 24.80
N SER A 244 -2.87 19.02 25.24
CA SER A 244 -3.86 17.96 25.05
C SER A 244 -4.99 18.04 26.07
N GLU A 245 -6.23 17.90 25.60
CA GLU A 245 -7.44 17.84 26.42
C GLU A 245 -8.04 16.44 26.37
N THR A 246 -8.40 15.91 27.53
CA THR A 246 -9.04 14.59 27.63
C THR A 246 -10.50 14.69 28.05
N SER A 247 -11.34 13.81 27.53
CA SER A 247 -12.74 13.72 27.93
C SER A 247 -13.32 12.33 27.75
N ALA A 248 -14.01 11.82 28.77
CA ALA A 248 -14.84 10.64 28.64
C ALA A 248 -16.02 10.88 27.68
N PHE A 249 -16.37 9.85 26.91
CA PHE A 249 -17.56 9.88 26.04
C PHE A 249 -18.34 8.56 26.09
N THR A 250 -19.62 8.66 25.73
CA THR A 250 -20.49 7.53 25.41
C THR A 250 -21.24 7.89 24.14
N GLN A 251 -21.03 7.12 23.08
CA GLN A 251 -21.66 7.31 21.77
C GLN A 251 -22.20 5.95 21.32
N GLY A 252 -23.52 5.81 21.26
CA GLY A 252 -24.14 4.51 20.97
C GLY A 252 -23.64 3.42 21.92
N ASN A 253 -23.03 2.36 21.37
CA ASN A 253 -22.44 1.26 22.10
C ASN A 253 -20.95 1.48 22.43
N ALA A 254 -20.33 2.56 21.95
CA ALA A 254 -18.95 2.91 22.28
C ALA A 254 -18.88 3.73 23.57
N ARG A 255 -18.18 3.22 24.58
CA ARG A 255 -17.83 3.99 25.78
C ARG A 255 -16.31 4.10 25.88
N GLY A 256 -15.80 5.32 25.97
CA GLY A 256 -14.37 5.58 25.80
C GLY A 256 -13.88 6.89 26.36
N VAL A 257 -12.66 7.25 25.98
CA VAL A 257 -12.00 8.52 26.30
C VAL A 257 -11.36 9.08 25.02
N SER A 258 -11.51 10.38 24.82
CA SER A 258 -10.89 11.13 23.73
C SER A 258 -9.67 11.91 24.23
N ILE A 259 -8.66 12.07 23.38
CA ILE A 259 -7.54 13.00 23.52
C ILE A 259 -7.60 13.96 22.34
N ARG A 260 -8.05 15.20 22.58
CA ARG A 260 -7.97 16.30 21.60
C ARG A 260 -6.60 16.94 21.68
N GLN A 261 -5.96 17.15 20.53
CA GLN A 261 -4.58 17.63 20.44
C GLN A 261 -4.31 18.24 19.06
N THR A 262 -3.08 18.71 18.87
CA THR A 262 -2.54 19.02 17.54
C THR A 262 -1.32 18.16 17.26
N ILE A 263 -1.13 17.78 15.99
CA ILE A 263 0.07 17.12 15.49
C ILE A 263 0.56 17.95 14.30
N ALA A 264 1.73 18.58 14.43
CA ALA A 264 2.30 19.48 13.44
C ALA A 264 1.35 20.63 13.05
N GLU A 265 0.66 21.18 14.03
CA GLU A 265 -0.37 22.24 14.00
C GLU A 265 -1.69 21.83 13.34
N MET A 266 -1.85 20.55 12.99
CA MET A 266 -3.09 20.00 12.46
C MET A 266 -3.94 19.41 13.59
N PRO A 267 -5.25 19.69 13.67
CA PRO A 267 -6.13 19.15 14.71
C PRO A 267 -6.24 17.63 14.58
N CYS A 268 -6.08 16.93 15.69
CA CYS A 268 -6.20 15.48 15.78
C CYS A 268 -6.91 15.10 17.07
N THR A 269 -7.88 14.20 16.98
CA THR A 269 -8.54 13.62 18.15
C THR A 269 -8.34 12.11 18.15
N TYR A 270 -7.57 11.60 19.11
CA TYR A 270 -7.53 10.15 19.36
C TYR A 270 -8.73 9.75 20.22
N CYS A 271 -9.37 8.62 19.90
CA CYS A 271 -10.38 8.00 20.75
C CYS A 271 -10.00 6.55 21.00
N VAL A 272 -9.99 6.16 22.28
CA VAL A 272 -9.94 4.76 22.70
C VAL A 272 -11.30 4.43 23.28
N SER A 273 -11.90 3.32 22.86
CA SER A 273 -13.22 2.91 23.34
C SER A 273 -13.33 1.39 23.47
N CYS A 274 -14.30 0.96 24.26
CA CYS A 274 -14.73 -0.43 24.39
C CYS A 274 -16.24 -0.51 24.17
N ARG A 275 -16.72 -1.62 23.59
CA ARG A 275 -18.16 -1.86 23.44
C ARG A 275 -18.79 -2.04 24.83
N SER A 276 -19.86 -1.30 25.09
CA SER A 276 -20.70 -1.51 26.27
C SER A 276 -21.66 -2.70 26.07
N SER A 277 -21.81 -3.50 27.12
CA SER A 277 -22.87 -4.49 27.26
C SER A 277 -23.22 -4.66 28.74
N SER A 278 -24.32 -5.33 29.06
CA SER A 278 -24.71 -5.63 30.45
C SER A 278 -23.77 -6.60 31.16
N GLU A 279 -22.95 -7.33 30.41
CA GLU A 279 -22.04 -8.37 30.92
C GLU A 279 -20.63 -7.83 31.19
N ILE A 280 -20.33 -6.63 30.69
CA ILE A 280 -19.00 -6.02 30.78
C ILE A 280 -19.03 -4.90 31.83
N ASN A 281 -18.21 -5.05 32.87
CA ASN A 281 -17.90 -3.96 33.77
C ASN A 281 -16.85 -3.04 33.12
N LEU A 282 -17.28 -1.89 32.62
CA LEU A 282 -16.44 -0.94 31.89
C LEU A 282 -16.07 0.26 32.78
N THR A 283 -14.76 0.46 32.93
CA THR A 283 -14.17 1.58 33.68
C THR A 283 -13.14 2.33 32.83
N ARG A 284 -12.86 3.59 33.18
CA ARG A 284 -12.01 4.49 32.38
C ARG A 284 -11.05 5.27 33.26
N CYS A 285 -9.89 5.59 32.70
CA CYS A 285 -8.98 6.59 33.22
C CYS A 285 -8.93 7.72 32.20
N GLU A 286 -9.55 8.85 32.52
CA GLU A 286 -9.57 10.01 31.64
C GLU A 286 -8.19 10.66 31.47
N ARG A 287 -7.27 10.42 32.43
CA ARG A 287 -5.96 11.06 32.42
C ARG A 287 -4.97 10.38 33.38
N PHE A 288 -3.79 10.03 32.89
CA PHE A 288 -2.60 9.70 33.70
C PHE A 288 -1.31 10.23 33.07
N ASP A 289 -0.24 10.31 33.85
CA ASP A 289 1.10 10.74 33.38
C ASP A 289 1.85 9.58 32.70
N PRO A 290 2.03 9.62 31.37
CA PRO A 290 2.77 8.59 30.65
C PRO A 290 4.30 8.71 30.82
N THR A 291 4.80 9.79 31.43
CA THR A 291 6.23 10.03 31.67
C THR A 291 6.67 9.60 33.08
N GLY A 292 5.71 9.43 33.99
CA GLY A 292 5.92 8.99 35.37
C GLY A 292 6.19 7.49 35.51
N ASN A 293 6.09 6.97 36.73
CA ASN A 293 6.35 5.55 37.02
C ASN A 293 5.20 4.60 36.63
N GLY A 294 3.99 5.12 36.41
CA GLY A 294 2.80 4.34 36.05
C GLY A 294 2.16 3.54 37.20
N GLU A 295 2.66 3.68 38.43
CA GLU A 295 2.31 2.82 39.58
C GLU A 295 0.84 2.90 39.97
N LYS A 296 0.27 4.11 39.99
CA LYS A 296 -1.14 4.33 40.37
C LYS A 296 -2.10 3.50 39.51
N LEU A 297 -1.96 3.59 38.18
CA LEU A 297 -2.81 2.86 37.23
C LEU A 297 -2.55 1.34 37.33
N TRP A 298 -1.27 0.96 37.46
CA TRP A 298 -0.86 -0.45 37.56
C TRP A 298 -1.44 -1.12 38.82
N ASN A 299 -1.29 -0.51 39.99
CA ASN A 299 -1.79 -1.04 41.25
C ASN A 299 -3.31 -1.05 41.31
N ASP A 300 -3.98 -0.03 40.76
CA ASP A 300 -5.46 0.00 40.69
C ASP A 300 -6.00 -1.21 39.92
N LEU A 301 -5.43 -1.51 38.74
CA LEU A 301 -5.77 -2.70 37.98
C LEU A 301 -5.40 -4.00 38.70
N LYS A 302 -4.24 -4.05 39.36
CA LYS A 302 -3.75 -5.25 40.04
C LYS A 302 -4.56 -5.56 41.31
N GLU A 303 -4.98 -4.56 42.07
CA GLU A 303 -5.70 -4.72 43.33
C GLU A 303 -7.20 -4.88 43.09
N ASN A 304 -7.80 -4.00 42.28
CA ASN A 304 -9.26 -3.96 42.09
C ASN A 304 -9.71 -4.81 40.91
N GLY A 305 -8.86 -5.01 39.90
CA GLY A 305 -9.23 -5.66 38.65
C GLY A 305 -9.96 -4.72 37.68
N HIS A 306 -10.13 -3.45 38.03
CA HIS A 306 -10.73 -2.42 37.18
C HIS A 306 -10.10 -1.06 37.53
N LEU A 307 -10.33 -0.06 36.69
CA LEU A 307 -9.88 1.31 36.97
C LEU A 307 -10.85 1.98 37.96
N THR A 308 -10.33 2.83 38.82
CA THR A 308 -11.10 3.73 39.66
C THR A 308 -11.43 4.98 38.82
N GLU A 309 -12.68 5.14 38.42
CA GLU A 309 -13.16 6.35 37.73
C GLU A 309 -13.15 7.53 38.73
N LYS A 310 -12.06 8.32 38.74
CA LYS A 310 -12.00 9.62 39.41
C LYS A 310 -12.03 10.74 38.37
N SER A 311 -12.68 11.85 38.69
CA SER A 311 -12.58 13.09 37.91
C SER A 311 -11.13 13.55 37.80
N ASN A 312 -10.79 14.21 36.69
CA ASN A 312 -9.48 14.75 36.34
C ASN A 312 -8.59 15.08 37.55
N ASP A 313 -7.39 14.50 37.57
CA ASP A 313 -6.35 14.89 38.53
C ASP A 313 -5.80 16.26 38.10
N GLU A 314 -6.42 17.34 38.57
CA GLU A 314 -6.01 18.73 38.30
C GLU A 314 -4.56 19.04 38.71
N THR A 315 -3.91 18.14 39.44
CA THR A 315 -2.52 18.30 39.87
C THR A 315 -1.48 17.84 38.84
N LEU A 316 -1.91 17.19 37.75
CA LEU A 316 -1.03 16.75 36.66
C LEU A 316 -0.49 17.94 35.85
N LYS A 317 0.75 18.34 36.18
CA LYS A 317 1.48 19.43 35.49
C LYS A 317 2.13 19.01 34.16
N SER A 318 2.09 17.72 33.81
CA SER A 318 2.73 17.20 32.59
C SER A 318 1.97 17.65 31.33
N LYS A 319 2.73 18.03 30.30
CA LYS A 319 2.20 18.31 28.95
C LYS A 319 1.78 17.01 28.24
N ASP A 320 2.43 15.91 28.60
CA ASP A 320 2.12 14.59 28.07
C ASP A 320 0.97 13.98 28.86
N VAL A 321 0.02 13.37 28.15
CA VAL A 321 -1.15 12.72 28.75
C VAL A 321 -1.43 11.38 28.07
N ALA A 322 -1.85 10.41 28.87
CA ALA A 322 -2.42 9.17 28.38
C ALA A 322 -3.77 8.89 29.03
N VAL A 323 -4.56 8.07 28.35
CA VAL A 323 -5.90 7.63 28.74
C VAL A 323 -5.96 6.12 28.78
N ALA A 324 -6.94 5.57 29.49
CA ALA A 324 -7.17 4.13 29.51
C ALA A 324 -8.67 3.79 29.48
N VAL A 325 -9.02 2.70 28.80
CA VAL A 325 -10.35 2.09 28.85
C VAL A 325 -10.18 0.63 29.24
N SER A 326 -10.95 0.19 30.23
CA SER A 326 -10.86 -1.15 30.80
C SER A 326 -12.21 -1.85 30.70
N GLY A 327 -12.22 -3.06 30.15
CA GLY A 327 -13.36 -3.96 30.12
C GLY A 327 -13.07 -5.19 30.97
N GLN A 328 -13.93 -5.44 31.96
CA GLN A 328 -13.86 -6.61 32.83
C GLN A 328 -15.06 -7.52 32.57
N ILE A 329 -14.81 -8.82 32.45
CA ILE A 329 -15.84 -9.84 32.20
C ILE A 329 -15.61 -11.07 33.09
N LEU A 330 -16.69 -11.71 33.51
CA LEU A 330 -16.67 -13.01 34.16
C LEU A 330 -16.79 -14.09 33.08
N VAL A 331 -15.87 -15.04 33.07
CA VAL A 331 -15.85 -16.16 32.12
C VAL A 331 -15.98 -17.47 32.89
N GLN A 332 -17.05 -18.20 32.63
CA GLN A 332 -17.36 -19.47 33.29
C GLN A 332 -16.50 -20.61 32.72
N PRO A 333 -16.31 -21.72 33.47
CA PRO A 333 -15.55 -22.89 33.02
C PRO A 333 -15.94 -23.37 31.62
N GLY A 334 -14.96 -23.56 30.74
CA GLY A 334 -15.16 -24.05 29.38
C GLY A 334 -15.93 -23.10 28.45
N THR A 335 -16.20 -21.87 28.88
CA THR A 335 -16.90 -20.86 28.06
C THR A 335 -15.92 -19.88 27.42
N THR A 336 -16.41 -19.15 26.43
CA THR A 336 -15.68 -18.10 25.74
C THR A 336 -16.49 -16.81 25.76
N SER A 337 -15.82 -15.70 26.05
CA SER A 337 -16.40 -14.36 26.02
C SER A 337 -15.56 -13.42 25.16
N GLN A 338 -16.13 -12.27 24.77
CA GLN A 338 -15.43 -11.27 23.95
C GLN A 338 -15.41 -9.88 24.58
N LEU A 339 -14.31 -9.16 24.34
CA LEU A 339 -14.16 -7.73 24.61
C LEU A 339 -13.70 -7.04 23.32
N GLU A 340 -14.42 -6.01 22.89
CA GLU A 340 -14.17 -5.32 21.63
C GLU A 340 -13.74 -3.87 21.90
N PHE A 341 -12.55 -3.51 21.42
CA PHE A 341 -12.01 -2.15 21.54
C PHE A 341 -11.85 -1.51 20.17
N ALA A 342 -11.94 -0.18 20.11
CA ALA A 342 -11.61 0.59 18.91
C ALA A 342 -10.60 1.69 19.23
N LEU A 343 -9.67 1.90 18.29
CA LEU A 343 -8.79 3.05 18.23
C LEU A 343 -9.18 3.88 17.00
N VAL A 344 -9.41 5.18 17.19
CA VAL A 344 -9.73 6.14 16.14
C VAL A 344 -8.81 7.35 16.22
N TRP A 345 -8.39 7.90 15.09
CA TRP A 345 -7.65 9.17 15.00
C TRP A 345 -8.31 10.13 14.01
N ASP A 346 -9.24 10.93 14.50
CA ASP A 346 -9.93 11.94 13.69
C ASP A 346 -9.00 13.14 13.44
N MET A 347 -8.39 13.18 12.25
CA MET A 347 -7.47 14.21 11.79
C MET A 347 -7.91 14.74 10.41
N PRO A 348 -9.03 15.50 10.36
CA PRO A 348 -9.76 15.73 9.12
C PRO A 348 -9.08 16.75 8.21
N LYS A 349 -8.41 17.73 8.81
CA LYS A 349 -7.73 18.84 8.13
C LYS A 349 -6.24 18.65 8.20
N VAL A 350 -5.59 18.62 7.03
CA VAL A 350 -4.16 18.41 6.94
C VAL A 350 -3.52 19.37 5.94
N HIS A 351 -2.22 19.58 6.08
CA HIS A 351 -1.40 20.32 5.13
C HIS A 351 -0.03 19.63 4.98
N PHE A 352 0.62 19.83 3.84
CA PHE A 352 2.03 19.48 3.69
C PHE A 352 2.93 20.46 4.46
N GLN A 353 4.23 20.18 4.57
CA GLN A 353 5.12 20.99 5.41
C GLN A 353 5.20 22.45 4.97
N LYS A 354 5.10 22.73 3.66
CA LYS A 354 5.12 24.10 3.13
C LYS A 354 3.89 24.92 3.51
N ARG A 355 2.77 24.25 3.83
CA ARG A 355 1.47 24.88 4.16
C ARG A 355 0.96 25.80 3.06
N GLY A 356 1.15 25.43 1.79
CA GLY A 356 0.61 26.19 0.67
C GLY A 356 -0.91 26.06 0.58
N LYS A 357 -1.45 24.88 0.94
CA LYS A 357 -2.88 24.57 0.92
C LYS A 357 -3.32 23.73 2.12
N GLU A 358 -4.59 23.88 2.50
CA GLU A 358 -5.29 22.98 3.42
C GLU A 358 -6.02 21.91 2.60
N TYR A 359 -6.00 20.67 3.08
CA TYR A 359 -6.65 19.52 2.48
C TYR A 359 -7.56 18.86 3.51
N HIS A 360 -8.64 18.25 3.02
CA HIS A 360 -9.55 17.44 3.82
C HIS A 360 -9.37 15.97 3.48
N ARG A 361 -9.12 15.11 4.47
CA ARG A 361 -9.00 13.65 4.26
C ARG A 361 -10.31 13.06 3.74
N TYR A 362 -10.24 12.03 2.91
CA TYR A 362 -11.39 11.52 2.17
C TYR A 362 -12.55 11.04 3.06
N TYR A 363 -12.26 10.44 4.22
CA TYR A 363 -13.30 9.99 5.15
C TYR A 363 -14.22 11.12 5.65
N THR A 364 -13.76 12.37 5.58
CA THR A 364 -14.55 13.54 5.99
C THR A 364 -15.80 13.73 5.13
N LYS A 365 -15.85 13.14 3.94
CA LYS A 365 -17.06 13.03 3.10
C LYS A 365 -18.23 12.35 3.83
N TYR A 366 -17.93 11.47 4.79
CA TYR A 366 -18.93 10.67 5.50
C TYR A 366 -19.11 11.06 6.98
N PHE A 367 -18.09 11.63 7.60
CA PHE A 367 -18.07 11.92 9.04
C PHE A 367 -17.87 13.40 9.39
N GLY A 368 -17.73 14.29 8.39
CA GLY A 368 -17.57 15.73 8.60
C GLY A 368 -16.12 16.19 8.72
N LYS A 369 -15.93 17.52 8.76
CA LYS A 369 -14.62 18.22 8.67
C LYS A 369 -14.24 18.95 9.97
N SER A 370 -14.99 18.75 11.06
CA SER A 370 -14.92 19.51 12.32
C SER A 370 -13.85 19.04 13.30
N GLY A 371 -13.43 17.77 13.24
CA GLY A 371 -12.40 17.20 14.14
C GLY A 371 -12.94 16.66 15.46
N ASP A 372 -14.27 16.47 15.54
CA ASP A 372 -15.00 15.92 16.68
C ASP A 372 -15.78 14.63 16.34
N ALA A 373 -15.51 14.02 15.20
CA ALA A 373 -16.17 12.81 14.73
C ALA A 373 -15.63 11.51 15.37
N GLY A 374 -14.50 11.58 16.10
CA GLY A 374 -13.85 10.43 16.73
C GLY A 374 -14.78 9.49 17.53
N PRO A 375 -15.66 10.01 18.41
CA PRO A 375 -16.67 9.20 19.10
C PRO A 375 -17.66 8.51 18.16
N GLN A 376 -18.14 9.21 17.13
CA GLN A 376 -19.07 8.66 16.14
C GLN A 376 -18.42 7.55 15.31
N ILE A 377 -17.17 7.74 14.88
CA ILE A 377 -16.40 6.72 14.15
C ILE A 377 -16.13 5.51 15.07
N SER A 378 -15.91 5.73 16.37
CA SER A 378 -15.71 4.64 17.35
C SER A 378 -16.94 3.73 17.44
N ASP A 379 -18.14 4.30 17.58
CA ASP A 379 -19.41 3.53 17.57
C ASP A 379 -19.64 2.86 16.22
N TYR A 380 -19.39 3.57 15.12
CA TYR A 380 -19.52 3.02 13.78
C TYR A 380 -18.59 1.81 13.57
N ALA A 381 -17.32 1.92 13.94
CA ALA A 381 -16.34 0.84 13.79
C ALA A 381 -16.73 -0.40 14.60
N LEU A 382 -17.11 -0.22 15.87
CA LEU A 382 -17.59 -1.32 16.71
C LEU A 382 -18.84 -1.96 16.12
N ASN A 383 -19.79 -1.21 15.56
CA ASN A 383 -21.00 -1.79 14.99
C ASN A 383 -20.81 -2.43 13.59
N ASN A 384 -19.71 -2.13 12.88
CA ASN A 384 -19.53 -2.57 11.48
C ASN A 384 -18.35 -3.52 11.24
N TYR A 385 -17.41 -3.71 12.18
CA TYR A 385 -16.24 -4.55 11.89
C TYR A 385 -16.58 -6.00 11.50
N GLY A 386 -17.68 -6.57 12.02
CA GLY A 386 -18.12 -7.91 11.63
C GLY A 386 -18.54 -7.99 10.15
N LYS A 387 -19.05 -6.89 9.57
CA LYS A 387 -19.25 -6.76 8.12
C LYS A 387 -17.90 -6.68 7.41
N TRP A 388 -16.95 -5.90 7.93
CA TRP A 388 -15.62 -5.78 7.35
C TRP A 388 -14.90 -7.13 7.28
N GLU A 389 -14.88 -7.89 8.37
CA GLU A 389 -14.21 -9.21 8.39
C GLU A 389 -14.79 -10.17 7.35
N ARG A 390 -16.12 -10.19 7.20
CA ARG A 390 -16.79 -10.99 6.17
C ARG A 390 -16.41 -10.56 4.77
N LEU A 391 -16.45 -9.25 4.47
CA LEU A 391 -16.05 -8.74 3.16
C LEU A 391 -14.57 -9.02 2.89
N ILE A 392 -13.72 -8.88 3.92
CA ILE A 392 -12.29 -9.18 3.83
C ILE A 392 -12.07 -10.65 3.48
N ASP A 393 -12.75 -11.54 4.17
CA ASP A 393 -12.70 -12.97 3.90
C ASP A 393 -13.21 -13.31 2.49
N GLU A 394 -14.34 -12.73 2.06
CA GLU A 394 -14.94 -12.97 0.74
C GLU A 394 -13.97 -12.67 -0.41
N TRP A 395 -13.18 -11.58 -0.35
CA TRP A 395 -12.23 -11.26 -1.42
C TRP A 395 -10.90 -12.02 -1.30
N GLN A 396 -10.49 -12.43 -0.09
CA GLN A 396 -9.28 -13.22 0.10
C GLN A 396 -9.47 -14.70 -0.26
N ARG A 397 -10.63 -15.25 0.07
CA ARG A 397 -10.96 -16.68 0.00
C ARG A 397 -10.66 -17.32 -1.36
N PRO A 398 -11.01 -16.74 -2.53
CA PRO A 398 -10.72 -17.36 -3.82
C PRO A 398 -9.23 -17.64 -4.05
N ILE A 399 -8.34 -16.80 -3.51
CA ILE A 399 -6.88 -16.97 -3.60
C ILE A 399 -6.40 -17.95 -2.52
N LEU A 400 -6.95 -17.88 -1.31
CA LEU A 400 -6.57 -18.78 -0.20
C LEU A 400 -6.96 -20.24 -0.45
N GLU A 401 -8.11 -20.46 -1.09
CA GLU A 401 -8.65 -21.80 -1.39
C GLU A 401 -8.11 -22.39 -2.71
N ASP A 402 -7.38 -21.61 -3.50
CA ASP A 402 -6.73 -22.12 -4.72
C ASP A 402 -5.61 -23.11 -4.37
N ALA A 403 -5.83 -24.40 -4.65
CA ALA A 403 -4.90 -25.48 -4.35
C ALA A 403 -3.66 -25.49 -5.26
N ASP A 404 -3.72 -24.81 -6.41
CA ASP A 404 -2.61 -24.72 -7.35
C ASP A 404 -1.64 -23.56 -7.00
N LEU A 405 -1.99 -22.71 -6.02
CA LEU A 405 -1.14 -21.64 -5.50
C LEU A 405 -0.33 -22.09 -4.27
N PRO A 406 0.99 -21.81 -4.20
CA PRO A 406 1.79 -22.12 -3.02
C PRO A 406 1.36 -21.38 -1.75
N ASP A 407 1.48 -22.04 -0.59
CA ASP A 407 1.14 -21.46 0.72
C ASP A 407 1.86 -20.15 1.03
N TRP A 408 3.15 -20.06 0.67
CA TRP A 408 3.94 -18.85 0.89
C TRP A 408 3.39 -17.66 0.09
N TYR A 409 2.87 -17.91 -1.11
CA TYR A 409 2.34 -16.88 -2.01
C TYR A 409 1.04 -16.30 -1.44
N LYS A 410 0.18 -17.15 -0.89
CA LYS A 410 -1.05 -16.77 -0.18
C LYS A 410 -0.77 -15.83 0.99
N SER A 411 0.36 -15.97 1.66
CA SER A 411 0.81 -15.00 2.67
C SER A 411 1.35 -13.71 2.04
N ALA A 412 2.27 -13.85 1.08
CA ALA A 412 3.00 -12.72 0.49
C ALA A 412 2.08 -11.72 -0.19
N ILE A 413 1.16 -12.19 -1.04
CA ILE A 413 0.32 -11.34 -1.88
C ILE A 413 -0.53 -10.35 -1.05
N PHE A 414 -1.09 -10.80 0.06
CA PHE A 414 -1.90 -9.96 0.92
C PHE A 414 -1.06 -9.07 1.83
N ASN A 415 0.05 -9.59 2.39
CA ASN A 415 0.86 -8.79 3.31
C ASN A 415 1.62 -7.65 2.61
N GLU A 416 1.98 -7.79 1.33
CA GLU A 416 2.55 -6.69 0.54
C GLU A 416 1.56 -5.54 0.29
N LEU A 417 0.24 -5.77 0.35
CA LEU A 417 -0.77 -4.71 0.21
C LEU A 417 -0.72 -3.65 1.32
N TYR A 418 -0.01 -3.92 2.42
CA TYR A 418 0.13 -2.97 3.52
C TYR A 418 0.55 -1.57 3.03
N PHE A 419 1.34 -1.53 1.96
CA PHE A 419 1.94 -0.32 1.43
C PHE A 419 0.90 0.64 0.83
N ILE A 420 -0.27 0.18 0.42
CA ILE A 420 -1.34 1.07 -0.10
C ILE A 420 -1.85 2.02 0.99
N ALA A 421 -1.88 1.55 2.24
CA ALA A 421 -2.21 2.39 3.40
C ALA A 421 -0.94 3.03 4.00
N ASP A 422 0.06 2.21 4.31
CA ASP A 422 1.25 2.57 5.08
C ASP A 422 2.44 3.02 4.23
N GLY A 423 2.21 3.34 2.95
CA GLY A 423 3.17 3.91 2.01
C GLY A 423 3.12 5.45 1.97
N GLY A 424 2.76 6.11 3.07
CA GLY A 424 2.74 7.57 3.15
C GLY A 424 1.50 8.13 2.47
N SER A 425 0.45 7.31 2.39
CA SER A 425 -0.70 7.58 1.55
C SER A 425 -1.47 8.82 1.99
N VAL A 426 -1.95 9.54 0.99
CA VAL A 426 -2.86 10.68 1.14
C VAL A 426 -4.08 10.43 0.27
N TRP A 427 -5.25 10.76 0.80
CA TRP A 427 -6.50 10.70 0.05
C TRP A 427 -7.37 11.87 0.45
N PHE A 428 -7.62 12.78 -0.49
CA PHE A 428 -8.29 14.03 -0.23
C PHE A 428 -9.64 14.13 -0.95
N THR A 429 -10.61 14.77 -0.30
CA THR A 429 -11.86 15.18 -0.96
C THR A 429 -11.58 16.29 -1.97
N MET A 430 -12.39 16.37 -3.03
CA MET A 430 -12.26 17.39 -4.07
C MET A 430 -13.40 18.42 -4.05
N ASP A 431 -14.19 18.46 -2.97
CA ASP A 431 -15.41 19.28 -2.87
C ASP A 431 -15.17 20.79 -3.06
N ASP A 432 -13.96 21.25 -2.71
CA ASP A 432 -13.58 22.67 -2.76
C ASP A 432 -12.96 23.07 -4.11
N GLN A 433 -12.87 22.15 -5.08
CA GLN A 433 -12.26 22.38 -6.40
C GLN A 433 -13.32 22.67 -7.46
N THR A 434 -13.27 23.88 -8.05
CA THR A 434 -14.23 24.34 -9.06
C THR A 434 -13.77 24.14 -10.50
N ASP A 435 -12.48 23.83 -10.70
CA ASP A 435 -11.84 23.88 -12.03
C ASP A 435 -11.88 22.54 -12.77
N LEU A 436 -12.35 21.47 -12.11
CA LEU A 436 -12.47 20.16 -12.74
C LEU A 436 -13.76 20.04 -13.56
N PRO A 437 -13.73 19.34 -14.71
CA PRO A 437 -14.94 18.94 -15.42
C PRO A 437 -15.93 18.24 -14.49
N PHE A 438 -17.23 18.45 -14.73
CA PHE A 438 -18.29 17.93 -13.86
C PHE A 438 -18.31 16.40 -13.78
N ASP A 439 -17.81 15.73 -14.81
CA ASP A 439 -17.69 14.29 -14.99
C ASP A 439 -16.31 13.75 -14.57
N ASP A 440 -15.42 14.59 -14.02
CA ASP A 440 -14.13 14.12 -13.53
C ASP A 440 -14.32 13.19 -12.33
N PRO A 441 -13.82 11.94 -12.38
CA PRO A 441 -14.06 10.95 -11.35
C PRO A 441 -13.42 11.31 -10.01
N ARG A 442 -12.42 12.23 -9.97
CA ARG A 442 -11.83 12.71 -8.72
C ARG A 442 -12.83 13.49 -7.86
N LEU A 443 -13.89 14.07 -8.45
CA LEU A 443 -14.98 14.70 -7.69
C LEU A 443 -15.77 13.67 -6.86
N ALA A 444 -15.91 12.45 -7.37
CA ALA A 444 -16.62 11.37 -6.71
C ALA A 444 -15.76 10.66 -5.68
N TYR A 445 -14.54 10.31 -6.10
CA TYR A 445 -13.69 9.35 -5.43
C TYR A 445 -12.46 10.01 -4.78
N GLY A 446 -12.31 11.32 -4.88
CA GLY A 446 -11.19 12.05 -4.30
C GLY A 446 -9.91 11.96 -5.11
N ARG A 447 -8.85 12.57 -4.58
CA ARG A 447 -7.47 12.54 -5.10
C ARG A 447 -6.60 11.70 -4.19
N TYR A 448 -5.99 10.63 -4.71
CA TYR A 448 -5.15 9.69 -3.97
C TYR A 448 -3.71 9.74 -4.47
N SER A 449 -2.74 9.57 -3.56
CA SER A 449 -1.33 9.43 -3.88
C SER A 449 -0.59 8.73 -2.73
N TYR A 450 0.55 8.13 -2.99
CA TYR A 450 1.38 7.43 -2.00
C TYR A 450 2.86 7.53 -2.39
N LEU A 451 3.77 7.39 -1.44
CA LEU A 451 5.20 7.60 -1.66
C LEU A 451 5.86 6.44 -2.40
N GLU A 452 6.94 6.73 -3.11
CA GLU A 452 7.85 5.74 -3.66
C GLU A 452 8.42 4.81 -2.58
N GLY A 453 8.88 5.40 -1.47
CA GLY A 453 9.25 4.65 -0.29
C GLY A 453 9.32 5.50 0.97
N HIS A 454 9.65 4.83 2.07
CA HIS A 454 9.82 5.47 3.39
C HIS A 454 11.03 6.43 3.41
N GLU A 455 12.07 6.11 2.63
CA GLU A 455 13.29 6.91 2.50
C GLU A 455 13.30 7.81 1.26
N TYR A 456 12.63 7.37 0.19
CA TYR A 456 12.51 8.12 -1.06
C TYR A 456 11.13 8.76 -1.11
N ARG A 457 11.05 9.98 -0.57
CA ARG A 457 9.77 10.61 -0.21
C ARG A 457 9.15 11.35 -1.37
N MET A 458 8.99 10.69 -2.52
CA MET A 458 8.36 11.25 -3.71
C MET A 458 6.97 10.65 -3.89
N TYR A 459 5.96 11.50 -4.07
CA TYR A 459 4.60 11.03 -4.29
C TYR A 459 4.44 10.42 -5.69
N THR A 460 4.03 9.16 -5.72
CA THR A 460 3.72 8.38 -6.92
C THR A 460 4.82 8.46 -7.96
N THR A 461 6.06 8.12 -7.59
CA THR A 461 7.12 8.03 -8.61
C THR A 461 6.70 7.08 -9.74
N TYR A 462 6.55 7.61 -10.94
CA TYR A 462 5.67 7.04 -11.95
C TYR A 462 6.29 5.85 -12.67
N ASP A 463 7.61 5.89 -12.86
CA ASP A 463 8.39 4.78 -13.39
C ASP A 463 8.39 3.58 -12.43
N VAL A 464 8.21 3.80 -11.13
CA VAL A 464 8.06 2.76 -10.10
C VAL A 464 6.59 2.33 -9.98
N HIS A 465 5.66 3.29 -10.01
CA HIS A 465 4.21 3.07 -10.00
C HIS A 465 3.77 2.13 -11.12
N PHE A 466 4.44 2.17 -12.28
CA PHE A 466 4.27 1.23 -13.38
C PHE A 466 4.23 -0.24 -12.95
N TYR A 467 5.10 -0.62 -12.01
CA TYR A 467 5.14 -1.97 -11.46
C TYR A 467 4.06 -2.19 -10.40
N ALA A 468 3.97 -1.23 -9.47
CA ALA A 468 3.10 -1.30 -8.30
C ALA A 468 1.60 -1.25 -8.60
N SER A 469 1.22 -0.59 -9.70
CA SER A 469 -0.18 -0.24 -10.00
C SER A 469 -1.08 -1.42 -10.34
N HIS A 470 -0.55 -2.65 -10.46
CA HIS A 470 -1.39 -3.84 -10.58
C HIS A 470 -2.26 -4.10 -9.33
N ALA A 471 -1.85 -3.57 -8.17
CA ALA A 471 -2.66 -3.60 -6.95
C ALA A 471 -3.74 -2.48 -6.91
N LEU A 472 -3.72 -1.54 -7.87
CA LEU A 472 -4.53 -0.32 -7.88
C LEU A 472 -5.00 0.06 -9.29
N ALA A 473 -6.28 -0.14 -9.61
CA ALA A 473 -6.90 0.56 -10.76
C ALA A 473 -7.19 2.01 -10.32
N SER A 474 -6.32 2.96 -10.69
CA SER A 474 -6.17 4.23 -9.96
C SER A 474 -6.62 5.48 -10.71
N LEU A 475 -7.21 6.42 -9.97
CA LEU A 475 -7.52 7.79 -10.40
C LEU A 475 -6.28 8.68 -10.54
N ILE A 476 -5.12 8.21 -10.07
CA ILE A 476 -3.80 8.85 -10.19
C ILE A 476 -3.55 9.29 -11.64
N GLN A 477 -4.03 8.53 -12.63
CA GLN A 477 -3.82 8.82 -14.05
C GLN A 477 -4.35 10.19 -14.47
N TYR A 478 -5.40 10.69 -13.83
CA TYR A 478 -5.93 12.02 -14.13
C TYR A 478 -4.98 13.14 -13.68
N ASP A 479 -4.31 13.00 -12.54
CA ASP A 479 -3.32 13.98 -12.10
C ASP A 479 -2.08 13.97 -13.00
N TYR A 480 -1.67 12.79 -13.50
CA TYR A 480 -0.61 12.66 -14.51
C TYR A 480 -1.00 13.25 -15.86
N LYS A 481 -2.19 12.94 -16.36
CA LYS A 481 -2.76 13.51 -17.58
C LYS A 481 -2.74 15.03 -17.53
N ASP A 482 -3.23 15.63 -16.44
CA ASP A 482 -3.26 17.08 -16.26
C ASP A 482 -1.85 17.69 -16.15
N SER A 483 -0.85 16.91 -15.74
CA SER A 483 0.53 17.37 -15.56
C SER A 483 1.38 17.38 -16.83
N ILE A 484 1.00 16.61 -17.86
CA ILE A 484 1.79 16.45 -19.09
C ILE A 484 1.99 17.80 -19.79
N GLU A 485 0.92 18.58 -19.94
CA GLU A 485 0.97 19.90 -20.58
C GLU A 485 1.40 21.04 -19.64
N ARG A 486 1.55 20.76 -18.34
CA ARG A 486 2.06 21.75 -17.39
C ARG A 486 3.54 22.02 -17.64
N GLU A 487 3.91 23.27 -17.39
CA GLU A 487 5.28 23.76 -17.40
C GLU A 487 5.58 24.45 -16.07
N ILE A 488 6.75 24.19 -15.50
CA ILE A 488 7.26 24.89 -14.32
C ILE A 488 8.66 25.38 -14.67
N THR A 489 8.76 26.68 -14.94
CA THR A 489 9.96 27.32 -15.48
C THR A 489 11.06 27.60 -14.45
N GLU A 490 10.79 27.38 -13.16
CA GLU A 490 11.79 27.51 -12.11
C GLU A 490 12.99 26.58 -12.41
N GLY A 491 14.17 27.18 -12.54
CA GLY A 491 15.40 26.47 -12.86
C GLY A 491 15.86 25.57 -11.71
N ARG A 492 16.00 24.27 -11.98
CA ARG A 492 16.50 23.28 -11.03
C ARG A 492 17.87 22.77 -11.47
N LYS A 493 18.83 22.84 -10.55
CA LYS A 493 20.17 22.27 -10.76
C LYS A 493 20.17 20.78 -10.44
N HIS A 494 20.44 19.96 -11.45
CA HIS A 494 20.51 18.50 -11.28
C HIS A 494 21.83 18.04 -10.66
N LEU A 495 21.76 17.02 -9.81
CA LEU A 495 22.93 16.55 -9.06
C LEU A 495 23.90 15.73 -9.91
N TYR A 496 23.39 15.02 -10.92
CA TYR A 496 24.21 14.14 -11.75
C TYR A 496 25.20 14.89 -12.64
N ASP A 497 24.74 15.84 -13.46
CA ASP A 497 25.58 16.58 -14.42
C ASP A 497 25.77 18.07 -14.07
N GLY A 498 24.94 18.62 -13.19
CA GLY A 498 25.01 20.02 -12.77
C GLY A 498 24.29 21.01 -13.68
N LYS A 499 23.57 20.53 -14.72
CA LYS A 499 22.76 21.39 -15.59
C LYS A 499 21.61 22.01 -14.82
N VAL A 500 21.17 23.18 -15.29
CA VAL A 500 20.00 23.89 -14.77
C VAL A 500 18.95 23.92 -15.86
N ILE A 501 17.81 23.31 -15.61
CA ILE A 501 16.69 23.21 -16.55
C ILE A 501 15.38 23.60 -15.85
N PRO A 502 14.28 23.89 -16.58
CA PRO A 502 12.96 24.00 -16.00
C PRO A 502 12.58 22.75 -15.18
N ARG A 503 12.02 22.93 -13.98
CA ARG A 503 11.57 21.82 -13.12
C ARG A 503 10.60 20.87 -13.83
N LYS A 504 9.74 21.39 -14.71
CA LYS A 504 8.84 20.60 -15.55
C LYS A 504 8.82 21.18 -16.97
N ILE A 505 9.27 20.38 -17.93
CA ILE A 505 9.17 20.69 -19.36
C ILE A 505 7.81 20.25 -19.89
N LYS A 506 7.19 21.04 -20.76
CA LYS A 506 5.91 20.71 -21.39
C LYS A 506 5.99 19.42 -22.21
N ASN A 507 4.87 18.69 -22.34
CA ASN A 507 4.74 17.46 -23.16
C ASN A 507 5.59 16.28 -22.68
N SER A 508 5.99 16.29 -21.41
CA SER A 508 6.64 15.16 -20.74
C SER A 508 5.81 14.70 -19.55
N VAL A 509 5.80 13.39 -19.29
CA VAL A 509 5.27 12.82 -18.05
C VAL A 509 6.21 13.22 -16.90
N PRO A 510 5.74 13.80 -15.79
CA PRO A 510 6.60 14.05 -14.65
C PRO A 510 7.07 12.72 -14.03
N HIS A 511 8.23 12.73 -13.39
CA HIS A 511 8.71 11.60 -12.62
C HIS A 511 7.83 11.34 -11.40
N ASP A 512 7.49 12.39 -10.65
CA ASP A 512 6.73 12.28 -9.41
C ASP A 512 5.78 13.47 -9.22
N LEU A 513 4.79 13.29 -8.36
CA LEU A 513 3.82 14.31 -7.98
C LEU A 513 4.31 15.23 -6.83
N GLY A 514 5.56 15.12 -6.40
CA GLY A 514 6.19 16.09 -5.50
C GLY A 514 6.68 15.54 -4.15
N ASP A 515 7.24 16.45 -3.34
CA ASP A 515 7.86 16.20 -2.02
C ASP A 515 6.89 16.60 -0.89
N PRO A 516 6.61 15.76 0.13
CA PRO A 516 5.80 16.12 1.28
C PRO A 516 6.35 17.32 2.09
N ALA A 517 7.63 17.66 1.94
CA ALA A 517 8.23 18.86 2.52
C ALA A 517 7.95 20.15 1.71
N GLU A 518 7.44 20.02 0.49
CA GLU A 518 7.01 21.12 -0.39
C GLU A 518 5.47 21.15 -0.48
N GLU A 519 4.93 21.24 -1.70
CA GLU A 519 3.49 21.21 -1.98
C GLU A 519 3.23 20.22 -3.13
N PRO A 520 3.08 18.92 -2.84
CA PRO A 520 2.72 17.90 -3.82
C PRO A 520 1.49 18.29 -4.66
N PHE A 521 1.36 17.69 -5.84
CA PHE A 521 0.40 18.02 -6.91
C PHE A 521 0.65 19.38 -7.58
N ASP A 522 1.03 20.40 -6.83
CA ASP A 522 1.37 21.72 -7.37
C ASP A 522 2.84 21.77 -7.82
N LEU A 523 3.76 21.28 -6.99
CA LEU A 523 5.21 21.24 -7.22
C LEU A 523 5.68 19.81 -7.52
N ILE A 524 5.28 19.32 -8.69
CA ILE A 524 5.69 18.02 -9.26
C ILE A 524 7.18 17.98 -9.65
N ASN A 525 7.73 16.82 -9.99
CA ASN A 525 9.16 16.61 -10.27
C ASN A 525 10.06 17.06 -9.10
N ALA A 526 9.83 16.48 -7.93
CA ALA A 526 10.69 16.69 -6.77
C ALA A 526 12.03 15.96 -6.87
N TYR A 527 12.14 14.92 -7.70
CA TYR A 527 13.41 14.23 -7.95
C TYR A 527 14.54 15.19 -8.39
N PRO A 528 15.71 15.19 -7.71
CA PRO A 528 16.75 16.19 -7.94
C PRO A 528 17.93 15.69 -8.78
N ILE A 529 18.03 14.39 -9.07
CA ILE A 529 19.30 13.80 -9.54
C ILE A 529 19.50 13.99 -11.04
N HIS A 530 18.52 13.58 -11.86
CA HIS A 530 18.56 13.64 -13.32
C HIS A 530 17.51 14.57 -13.90
N ASP A 531 17.73 14.97 -15.15
CA ASP A 531 16.69 15.53 -16.00
C ASP A 531 15.73 14.40 -16.41
N VAL A 532 14.55 14.41 -15.80
CA VAL A 532 13.53 13.38 -16.04
C VAL A 532 12.68 13.64 -17.28
N SER A 533 12.75 14.85 -17.86
CA SER A 533 11.99 15.17 -19.07
C SER A 533 12.51 14.43 -20.31
N GLU A 534 13.77 14.01 -20.25
CA GLU A 534 14.45 13.21 -21.26
C GLU A 534 14.42 11.71 -20.93
N TRP A 535 13.70 11.26 -19.91
CA TRP A 535 13.65 9.82 -19.60
C TRP A 535 12.86 9.05 -20.66
N ARG A 536 13.49 8.00 -21.18
CA ARG A 536 12.98 7.17 -22.28
C ARG A 536 11.86 6.23 -21.87
N ASP A 537 11.58 6.06 -20.58
CA ASP A 537 10.57 5.13 -20.10
C ASP A 537 9.29 5.80 -19.57
N LEU A 538 9.33 7.01 -19.01
CA LEU A 538 8.17 7.67 -18.38
C LEU A 538 6.98 7.85 -19.33
N ASN A 539 7.20 8.45 -20.50
CA ASN A 539 6.15 8.65 -21.51
C ASN A 539 5.53 7.32 -21.96
N LEU A 540 6.37 6.30 -22.15
CA LEU A 540 5.96 4.98 -22.62
C LEU A 540 5.14 4.25 -21.56
N LYS A 541 5.59 4.31 -20.30
CA LYS A 541 4.90 3.75 -19.14
C LYS A 541 3.54 4.39 -18.91
N PHE A 542 3.36 5.68 -19.25
CA PHE A 542 2.06 6.34 -19.18
C PHE A 542 1.08 5.75 -20.20
N ILE A 543 1.50 5.66 -21.46
CA ILE A 543 0.70 5.06 -22.53
C ILE A 543 0.30 3.62 -22.20
N LEU A 544 1.27 2.82 -21.76
CA LEU A 544 1.04 1.42 -21.41
C LEU A 544 0.06 1.27 -20.24
N GLN A 545 0.24 2.07 -19.17
CA GLN A 545 -0.67 2.06 -18.02
C GLN A 545 -2.08 2.49 -18.41
N VAL A 546 -2.25 3.53 -19.23
CA VAL A 546 -3.57 3.96 -19.71
C VAL A 546 -4.29 2.81 -20.44
N TYR A 547 -3.61 2.09 -21.31
CA TYR A 547 -4.24 0.96 -22.00
C TYR A 547 -4.58 -0.18 -21.03
N ARG A 548 -3.68 -0.54 -20.11
CA ARG A 548 -3.92 -1.58 -19.11
C ARG A 548 -5.12 -1.23 -18.22
N ASP A 549 -5.21 0.03 -17.79
CA ASP A 549 -6.31 0.51 -16.94
C ASP A 549 -7.63 0.48 -17.72
N TYR A 550 -7.65 0.89 -19.00
CA TYR A 550 -8.79 0.70 -19.90
C TYR A 550 -9.20 -0.78 -20.00
N TYR A 551 -8.25 -1.67 -20.30
CA TYR A 551 -8.50 -3.10 -20.46
C TYR A 551 -9.09 -3.70 -19.17
N THR A 552 -8.54 -3.33 -18.02
CA THR A 552 -8.98 -3.77 -16.69
C THR A 552 -10.40 -3.29 -16.40
N LEU A 553 -10.69 -2.00 -16.60
CA LEU A 553 -12.03 -1.42 -16.41
C LEU A 553 -13.06 -2.08 -17.33
N ASN A 554 -12.69 -2.33 -18.58
CA ASN A 554 -13.56 -2.97 -19.56
C ASN A 554 -13.86 -4.43 -19.15
N HIS A 555 -12.85 -5.17 -18.71
CA HIS A 555 -13.02 -6.55 -18.22
C HIS A 555 -13.94 -6.62 -17.00
N TYR A 556 -13.76 -5.72 -16.01
CA TYR A 556 -14.66 -5.64 -14.85
C TYR A 556 -16.10 -5.31 -15.24
N ALA A 557 -16.29 -4.38 -16.18
CA ALA A 557 -17.63 -4.06 -16.67
C ALA A 557 -18.32 -5.26 -17.34
N GLN A 558 -17.56 -6.08 -18.09
CA GLN A 558 -18.07 -7.31 -18.71
C GLN A 558 -18.44 -8.37 -17.67
N LEU A 559 -17.56 -8.66 -16.72
CA LEU A 559 -17.84 -9.62 -15.63
C LEU A 559 -19.10 -9.23 -14.84
N ASN A 560 -19.26 -7.94 -14.55
CA ASN A 560 -20.44 -7.46 -13.85
C ASN A 560 -21.72 -7.56 -14.67
N ALA A 561 -21.67 -7.28 -15.97
CA ALA A 561 -22.80 -7.46 -16.86
C ALA A 561 -23.21 -8.94 -16.96
N GLU A 562 -22.24 -9.85 -17.05
CA GLU A 562 -22.48 -11.30 -17.04
C GLU A 562 -23.09 -11.77 -15.72
N ASN A 563 -22.57 -11.33 -14.57
CA ASN A 563 -23.12 -11.65 -13.27
C ASN A 563 -24.55 -11.13 -13.12
N ALA A 564 -24.81 -9.86 -13.49
CA ALA A 564 -26.17 -9.31 -13.49
C ALA A 564 -27.13 -10.11 -14.39
N SER A 565 -26.65 -10.63 -15.52
CA SER A 565 -27.44 -11.48 -16.41
C SER A 565 -27.73 -12.87 -15.79
N LYS A 566 -26.75 -13.49 -15.11
CA LYS A 566 -26.89 -14.78 -14.42
C LYS A 566 -27.81 -14.72 -13.20
N PHE A 567 -27.85 -13.59 -12.48
CA PHE A 567 -28.76 -13.37 -11.35
C PHE A 567 -30.15 -12.87 -11.76
N SER A 568 -30.34 -12.43 -13.01
CA SER A 568 -31.68 -12.07 -13.53
C SER A 568 -32.61 -13.28 -13.73
N SER A 569 -32.08 -14.51 -13.67
CA SER A 569 -32.85 -15.76 -13.71
C SER A 569 -33.18 -16.37 -12.34
N ILE A 570 -32.83 -15.69 -11.24
CA ILE A 570 -33.17 -16.11 -9.87
C ILE A 570 -33.93 -14.93 -9.22
N GLU A 571 -35.26 -15.03 -9.15
CA GLU A 571 -36.10 -14.11 -8.38
C GLU A 571 -35.67 -14.15 -6.91
N PHE A 572 -34.89 -13.17 -6.43
CA PHE A 572 -34.86 -12.73 -5.02
C PHE A 572 -33.88 -11.56 -4.86
N ILE A 573 -34.21 -10.40 -5.45
CA ILE A 573 -33.80 -9.10 -4.90
C ILE A 573 -35.00 -8.18 -5.06
N ASP A 574 -35.64 -7.85 -3.94
CA ASP A 574 -36.80 -6.98 -3.86
C ASP A 574 -36.44 -5.58 -4.39
N LYS A 575 -36.84 -5.33 -5.64
CA LYS A 575 -36.66 -4.05 -6.33
C LYS A 575 -37.57 -2.95 -5.74
N GLU A 576 -38.58 -3.28 -4.94
CA GLU A 576 -39.50 -2.29 -4.35
C GLU A 576 -38.83 -1.52 -3.20
N SER A 577 -37.96 -2.16 -2.41
CA SER A 577 -37.24 -1.50 -1.30
C SER A 577 -36.30 -0.37 -1.75
N MET A 578 -35.69 -0.47 -2.93
CA MET A 578 -34.90 0.62 -3.52
C MET A 578 -35.78 1.73 -4.11
N TYR A 579 -36.96 1.39 -4.62
CA TYR A 579 -37.91 2.35 -5.20
C TYR A 579 -38.68 3.14 -4.13
N ASP A 580 -38.99 2.54 -2.99
CA ASP A 580 -39.67 3.22 -1.89
C ASP A 580 -38.77 4.25 -1.19
N THR A 581 -37.47 3.97 -1.09
CA THR A 581 -36.47 4.95 -0.64
C THR A 581 -36.39 6.15 -1.59
N TYR A 582 -36.52 5.91 -2.90
CA TYR A 582 -36.52 6.92 -3.96
C TYR A 582 -37.77 7.83 -3.96
N ILE A 583 -38.93 7.32 -3.53
CA ILE A 583 -40.18 8.11 -3.44
C ILE A 583 -40.25 8.93 -2.14
N GLN A 584 -39.65 8.47 -1.05
CA GLN A 584 -39.60 9.25 0.20
C GLN A 584 -38.72 10.50 0.07
N ASP A 585 -37.58 10.42 -0.60
CA ASP A 585 -36.66 11.56 -0.76
C ASP A 585 -37.19 12.63 -1.74
N ASN A 586 -37.96 12.23 -2.75
CA ASN A 586 -38.56 13.16 -3.71
C ASN A 586 -39.83 13.88 -3.19
N ARG A 587 -40.42 13.44 -2.08
CA ARG A 587 -41.58 14.13 -1.47
C ARG A 587 -41.21 15.40 -0.68
N ASN A 588 -39.92 15.61 -0.39
CA ASN A 588 -39.44 16.76 0.40
C ASN A 588 -38.95 17.95 -0.45
N ARG A 589 -39.16 17.95 -1.77
CA ARG A 589 -38.86 19.11 -2.63
C ARG A 589 -40.07 20.05 -2.73
N PRO A 590 -39.90 21.39 -2.60
CA PRO A 590 -40.97 22.33 -2.89
C PRO A 590 -41.35 22.28 -4.38
N ASN A 591 -42.65 22.24 -4.64
CA ASN A 591 -43.31 22.02 -5.92
C ASN A 591 -42.82 22.85 -7.12
N GLY A 592 -42.73 22.20 -8.28
CA GLY A 592 -42.60 22.83 -9.61
C GLY A 592 -42.92 21.87 -10.77
N ALA A 593 -44.22 21.71 -11.08
CA ALA A 593 -44.87 21.31 -12.33
C ALA A 593 -44.21 20.33 -13.36
N GLY A 594 -44.69 19.08 -13.36
CA GLY A 594 -45.39 18.38 -14.46
C GLY A 594 -44.79 18.23 -15.88
N SER A 595 -44.48 16.98 -16.27
CA SER A 595 -44.75 16.43 -17.62
C SER A 595 -44.69 14.88 -17.61
N PRO A 596 -45.47 14.15 -18.45
CA PRO A 596 -45.53 12.68 -18.40
C PRO A 596 -44.35 12.03 -19.15
N ILE A 597 -43.71 11.05 -18.51
CA ILE A 597 -42.55 10.32 -19.02
C ILE A 597 -42.98 9.35 -20.14
N ASP A 598 -42.40 9.52 -21.33
CA ASP A 598 -42.66 8.74 -22.53
C ASP A 598 -42.06 7.33 -22.46
N SER A 599 -42.81 6.35 -22.94
CA SER A 599 -42.52 4.91 -22.92
C SER A 599 -41.26 4.49 -23.69
N ASN A 600 -40.74 5.34 -24.58
CA ASN A 600 -39.49 5.11 -25.32
C ASN A 600 -38.22 5.32 -24.46
N GLN A 601 -38.31 6.00 -23.31
CA GLN A 601 -37.18 6.15 -22.38
C GLN A 601 -36.90 4.85 -21.60
N LYS A 602 -37.91 3.99 -21.41
CA LYS A 602 -37.75 2.67 -20.75
C LYS A 602 -36.94 1.68 -21.59
N ALA A 603 -36.89 1.84 -22.92
CA ALA A 603 -36.11 0.99 -23.81
C ALA A 603 -34.64 1.46 -23.90
N ALA A 604 -34.39 2.77 -23.88
CA ALA A 604 -33.03 3.32 -23.79
C ALA A 604 -32.36 2.99 -22.44
N ASN A 605 -33.13 2.99 -21.34
CA ASN A 605 -32.64 2.61 -20.01
C ASN A 605 -32.35 1.11 -19.84
N ARG A 606 -32.76 0.25 -20.79
CA ARG A 606 -32.42 -1.19 -20.78
C ARG A 606 -31.13 -1.51 -21.54
N LYS A 607 -30.58 -0.57 -22.31
CA LYS A 607 -29.35 -0.77 -23.10
C LYS A 607 -28.07 -0.28 -22.41
N SER A 608 -28.16 0.18 -21.16
CA SER A 608 -27.01 0.67 -20.37
C SER A 608 -26.83 -0.13 -19.07
N ALA A 609 -26.80 -1.46 -19.17
CA ALA A 609 -26.62 -2.35 -18.04
C ALA A 609 -25.13 -2.57 -17.64
N SER A 610 -24.24 -1.62 -17.94
CA SER A 610 -22.82 -1.64 -17.53
C SER A 610 -22.40 -0.39 -16.74
N MET A 611 -23.37 0.41 -16.28
CA MET A 611 -23.07 1.62 -15.53
C MET A 611 -22.78 1.28 -14.06
N TYR A 612 -21.52 1.37 -13.65
CA TYR A 612 -21.19 1.57 -12.23
C TYR A 612 -21.70 2.97 -11.85
N ILE A 613 -22.96 3.06 -11.45
CA ILE A 613 -23.56 4.28 -10.90
C ILE A 613 -23.36 4.22 -9.40
N ASN A 614 -22.59 5.14 -8.83
CA ASN A 614 -22.62 5.40 -7.39
C ASN A 614 -23.33 6.74 -7.16
N GLU A 615 -24.63 6.68 -6.83
CA GLU A 615 -25.41 7.88 -6.50
C GLU A 615 -25.05 8.34 -5.09
N THR A 616 -24.36 9.46 -4.98
CA THR A 616 -24.38 10.29 -3.75
C THR A 616 -24.91 11.67 -4.12
N ASN A 617 -25.97 12.12 -3.44
CA ASN A 617 -26.64 13.43 -3.64
C ASN A 617 -27.27 13.65 -5.03
N GLY A 618 -27.79 12.61 -5.68
CA GLY A 618 -28.43 12.71 -6.99
C GLY A 618 -27.48 12.97 -8.16
N LYS A 619 -26.19 12.62 -8.00
CA LYS A 619 -25.15 12.71 -9.03
C LYS A 619 -24.73 11.31 -9.47
N VAL A 620 -24.75 11.04 -10.77
CA VAL A 620 -24.28 9.79 -11.39
C VAL A 620 -22.80 9.97 -11.74
N TYR A 621 -21.92 9.19 -11.12
CA TYR A 621 -20.51 9.13 -11.47
C TYR A 621 -20.24 7.84 -12.21
N LEU A 622 -19.74 7.95 -13.45
CA LEU A 622 -19.42 6.84 -14.35
C LEU A 622 -17.92 6.84 -14.59
N MET A 623 -17.22 5.76 -14.25
CA MET A 623 -15.90 5.49 -14.81
C MET A 623 -16.03 4.34 -15.81
N ASP A 624 -16.67 4.62 -16.96
CA ASP A 624 -16.69 3.65 -18.04
C ASP A 624 -15.36 3.65 -18.80
N ALA A 625 -14.94 2.47 -19.25
CA ALA A 625 -13.61 2.28 -19.84
C ALA A 625 -13.39 3.18 -21.07
N LEU A 626 -14.40 3.33 -21.94
CA LEU A 626 -14.26 4.15 -23.15
C LEU A 626 -14.19 5.66 -22.84
N THR A 627 -14.94 6.16 -21.87
CA THR A 627 -14.84 7.56 -21.41
C THR A 627 -13.49 7.83 -20.78
N TYR A 628 -12.99 6.90 -19.94
CA TYR A 628 -11.62 6.97 -19.43
C TYR A 628 -10.61 7.05 -20.59
N LEU A 629 -10.72 6.17 -21.58
CA LEU A 629 -9.81 6.14 -22.72
C LEU A 629 -9.86 7.43 -23.53
N LYS A 630 -11.05 7.95 -23.80
CA LYS A 630 -11.26 9.24 -24.49
C LYS A 630 -10.64 10.40 -23.72
N ALA A 631 -10.72 10.39 -22.39
CA ALA A 631 -10.11 11.42 -21.55
C ALA A 631 -8.58 11.37 -21.58
N MET A 632 -7.98 10.18 -21.65
CA MET A 632 -6.53 10.00 -21.61
C MET A 632 -5.83 10.11 -22.96
N TYR A 633 -6.49 9.68 -24.05
CA TYR A 633 -5.89 9.57 -25.38
C TYR A 633 -5.16 10.83 -25.89
N PRO A 634 -5.71 12.06 -25.73
CA PRO A 634 -5.00 13.26 -26.17
C PRO A 634 -3.63 13.43 -25.50
N ALA A 635 -3.53 13.13 -24.20
CA ALA A 635 -2.28 13.22 -23.47
C ALA A 635 -1.31 12.10 -23.89
N CYS A 636 -1.80 10.88 -24.11
CA CYS A 636 -1.00 9.77 -24.66
C CYS A 636 -0.40 10.12 -26.02
N ARG A 637 -1.20 10.74 -26.91
CA ARG A 637 -0.74 11.20 -28.22
C ARG A 637 0.37 12.25 -28.09
N VAL A 638 0.19 13.25 -27.24
CA VAL A 638 1.20 14.31 -27.01
C VAL A 638 2.54 13.71 -26.61
N VAL A 639 2.55 12.77 -25.66
CA VAL A 639 3.81 12.19 -25.17
C VAL A 639 4.42 11.18 -26.14
N LEU A 640 3.61 10.43 -26.90
CA LEU A 640 4.12 9.57 -27.97
C LEU A 640 4.77 10.40 -29.10
N GLU A 641 4.13 11.48 -29.54
CA GLU A 641 4.66 12.36 -30.59
C GLU A 641 6.00 12.98 -30.16
N HIS A 642 6.13 13.38 -28.89
CA HIS A 642 7.40 13.84 -28.37
C HIS A 642 8.46 12.72 -28.34
N SER A 643 8.09 11.51 -27.93
CA SER A 643 9.00 10.36 -27.90
C SER A 643 9.47 9.90 -29.28
N LEU A 644 8.71 10.15 -30.36
CA LEU A 644 9.17 9.89 -31.73
C LEU A 644 10.43 10.70 -32.10
N GLU A 645 10.65 11.85 -31.45
CA GLU A 645 11.86 12.64 -31.68
C GLU A 645 13.14 11.94 -31.20
N TRP A 646 13.01 10.90 -30.36
CA TRP A 646 14.14 10.14 -29.84
C TRP A 646 14.62 9.03 -30.78
N ASP A 647 13.95 8.78 -31.91
CA ASP A 647 14.47 7.96 -33.02
C ASP A 647 15.35 8.86 -33.91
N LYS A 648 16.67 8.72 -33.78
CA LYS A 648 17.66 9.60 -34.42
C LYS A 648 18.16 9.08 -35.76
N ASP A 649 18.14 7.77 -35.99
CA ASP A 649 18.53 7.16 -37.27
C ASP A 649 17.33 6.81 -38.17
N GLY A 650 16.12 7.04 -37.66
CA GLY A 650 14.85 6.86 -38.34
C GLY A 650 14.46 5.40 -38.47
N ASP A 651 15.10 4.46 -37.78
CA ASP A 651 14.88 3.02 -37.95
C ASP A 651 13.63 2.46 -37.24
N GLY A 652 12.85 3.33 -36.60
CA GLY A 652 11.66 2.98 -35.83
C GLY A 652 11.94 2.64 -34.36
N LEU A 653 13.17 2.78 -33.86
CA LEU A 653 13.53 2.62 -32.45
C LEU A 653 14.06 3.91 -31.84
N ILE A 654 13.69 4.15 -30.59
CA ILE A 654 14.26 5.25 -29.81
C ILE A 654 15.65 4.88 -29.28
N GLU A 655 16.55 5.87 -29.18
CA GLU A 655 17.86 5.68 -28.55
C GLU A 655 17.95 6.25 -27.13
N ASN A 656 18.53 5.45 -26.23
CA ASN A 656 19.04 5.94 -24.96
C ASN A 656 20.27 6.83 -25.18
N SER A 657 20.40 7.85 -24.34
CA SER A 657 21.26 9.01 -24.52
C SER A 657 22.70 8.86 -24.01
N LYS A 658 23.11 7.63 -23.63
CA LYS A 658 24.40 7.38 -22.95
C LYS A 658 24.50 8.11 -21.59
N ALA A 659 23.36 8.39 -20.98
CA ALA A 659 23.22 8.86 -19.62
C ALA A 659 22.12 8.03 -18.93
N PRO A 660 21.98 8.06 -17.60
CA PRO A 660 20.84 7.45 -16.95
C PRO A 660 19.56 8.23 -17.27
N ASP A 661 18.76 7.68 -18.17
CA ASP A 661 17.54 8.28 -18.71
C ASP A 661 16.33 7.32 -18.58
N GLN A 662 16.28 6.56 -17.48
CA GLN A 662 15.21 5.63 -17.16
C GLN A 662 15.32 5.17 -15.68
N THR A 663 14.34 4.38 -15.19
CA THR A 663 14.20 3.94 -13.77
C THR A 663 15.48 3.37 -13.12
N TYR A 664 16.33 2.66 -13.87
CA TYR A 664 17.68 2.26 -13.47
C TYR A 664 18.63 3.46 -13.58
N ASP A 665 18.40 4.45 -12.73
CA ASP A 665 18.96 5.80 -12.74
C ASP A 665 20.49 5.89 -12.52
N THR A 666 21.18 4.77 -12.35
CA THR A 666 22.65 4.70 -12.38
C THR A 666 23.20 3.70 -13.38
N TRP A 667 22.36 2.87 -14.01
CA TRP A 667 22.76 1.88 -15.01
C TRP A 667 22.56 2.43 -16.43
N VAL A 668 23.65 2.98 -16.98
CA VAL A 668 23.64 3.70 -18.25
C VAL A 668 23.38 2.77 -19.44
N MET A 669 22.41 3.14 -20.29
CA MET A 669 22.13 2.54 -21.59
C MET A 669 22.63 3.43 -22.73
N ASP A 670 23.08 2.85 -23.84
CA ASP A 670 23.61 3.57 -25.02
C ASP A 670 23.07 2.98 -26.34
N GLY A 671 22.35 3.81 -27.11
CA GLY A 671 21.60 3.37 -28.30
C GLY A 671 20.28 2.69 -27.95
N PRO A 672 19.68 1.90 -28.87
CA PRO A 672 18.51 1.10 -28.54
C PRO A 672 18.81 0.08 -27.43
N SER A 673 17.91 -0.03 -26.45
CA SER A 673 18.00 -0.99 -25.34
C SER A 673 16.85 -1.98 -25.35
N ALA A 674 17.04 -3.16 -24.77
CA ALA A 674 15.96 -4.14 -24.66
C ALA A 674 14.80 -3.61 -23.79
N TYR A 675 15.14 -2.89 -22.72
CA TYR A 675 14.17 -2.32 -21.80
C TYR A 675 13.38 -1.16 -22.43
N CYS A 676 14.02 -0.03 -22.77
CA CYS A 676 13.30 1.12 -23.33
C CYS A 676 12.78 0.86 -24.75
N GLY A 677 13.54 0.16 -25.58
CA GLY A 677 13.09 -0.25 -26.92
C GLY A 677 11.90 -1.20 -26.86
N GLY A 678 11.88 -2.14 -25.91
CA GLY A 678 10.74 -3.03 -25.70
C GLY A 678 9.48 -2.29 -25.23
N LEU A 679 9.63 -1.37 -24.27
CA LEU A 679 8.54 -0.48 -23.84
C LEU A 679 8.02 0.39 -24.98
N TRP A 680 8.91 0.85 -25.86
CA TRP A 680 8.58 1.68 -27.01
C TRP A 680 7.69 0.93 -28.00
N LEU A 681 8.11 -0.27 -28.43
CA LEU A 681 7.32 -1.10 -29.33
C LEU A 681 5.96 -1.48 -28.71
N ALA A 682 5.93 -1.80 -27.42
CA ALA A 682 4.69 -2.07 -26.71
C ALA A 682 3.76 -0.84 -26.68
N SER A 683 4.32 0.37 -26.46
CA SER A 683 3.55 1.61 -26.43
C SER A 683 2.96 1.97 -27.80
N LEU A 684 3.70 1.76 -28.89
CA LEU A 684 3.20 1.94 -30.26
C LEU A 684 2.03 0.99 -30.56
N HIS A 685 2.13 -0.26 -30.12
CA HIS A 685 1.05 -1.24 -30.26
C HIS A 685 -0.20 -0.81 -29.49
N CYS A 686 -0.06 -0.43 -28.22
CA CYS A 686 -1.16 0.10 -27.42
C CYS A 686 -1.76 1.36 -28.06
N MET A 687 -0.95 2.29 -28.56
CA MET A 687 -1.43 3.51 -29.22
C MET A 687 -2.21 3.22 -30.49
N SER A 688 -1.75 2.28 -31.33
CA SER A 688 -2.51 1.84 -32.51
C SER A 688 -3.85 1.19 -32.12
N ALA A 689 -3.87 0.38 -31.06
CA ALA A 689 -5.10 -0.22 -30.55
C ALA A 689 -6.08 0.86 -30.01
N MET A 690 -5.59 1.81 -29.19
CA MET A 690 -6.40 2.92 -28.68
C MET A 690 -6.94 3.80 -29.80
N ALA A 691 -6.10 4.14 -30.77
CA ALA A 691 -6.48 4.94 -31.93
C ALA A 691 -7.60 4.25 -32.71
N SER A 692 -7.49 2.94 -32.94
CA SER A 692 -8.53 2.14 -33.61
C SER A 692 -9.85 2.11 -32.80
N LEU A 693 -9.77 1.94 -31.48
CA LEU A 693 -10.95 1.95 -30.58
C LEU A 693 -11.67 3.31 -30.54
N LEU A 694 -10.96 4.39 -30.89
CA LEU A 694 -11.46 5.77 -30.90
C LEU A 694 -11.66 6.33 -32.30
N ASP A 695 -11.68 5.47 -33.32
CA ASP A 695 -11.86 5.81 -34.74
C ASP A 695 -10.83 6.83 -35.28
N GLN A 696 -9.62 6.87 -34.70
CA GLN A 696 -8.48 7.69 -35.14
C GLN A 696 -7.60 6.91 -36.14
N ASN A 697 -8.14 6.60 -37.32
CA ASN A 697 -7.49 5.68 -38.26
C ASN A 697 -6.11 6.16 -38.76
N GLU A 698 -5.91 7.46 -38.97
CA GLU A 698 -4.61 8.02 -39.40
C GLU A 698 -3.52 7.80 -38.36
N ASP A 699 -3.81 8.05 -37.08
CA ASP A 699 -2.91 7.78 -35.97
C ASP A 699 -2.59 6.27 -35.89
N SER A 700 -3.61 5.41 -36.02
CA SER A 700 -3.44 3.96 -35.98
C SER A 700 -2.48 3.44 -37.06
N ASP A 701 -2.70 3.85 -38.32
CA ASP A 701 -1.87 3.43 -39.45
C ASP A 701 -0.43 3.94 -39.31
N ARG A 702 -0.26 5.18 -38.87
CA ARG A 702 1.07 5.79 -38.65
C ARG A 702 1.86 5.04 -37.58
N TYR A 703 1.26 4.81 -36.41
CA TYR A 703 1.97 4.15 -35.31
C TYR A 703 2.25 2.68 -35.61
N LYS A 704 1.37 2.01 -36.35
CA LYS A 704 1.62 0.66 -36.85
C LYS A 704 2.79 0.61 -37.83
N ALA A 705 2.92 1.58 -38.73
CA ALA A 705 4.06 1.64 -39.65
C ALA A 705 5.40 1.82 -38.92
N VAL A 706 5.44 2.65 -37.87
CA VAL A 706 6.64 2.81 -37.03
C VAL A 706 6.93 1.52 -36.26
N LEU A 707 5.90 0.87 -35.70
CA LEU A 707 6.02 -0.40 -34.99
C LEU A 707 6.62 -1.49 -35.87
N ASP A 708 6.13 -1.65 -37.09
CA ASP A 708 6.61 -2.69 -38.02
C ASP A 708 8.10 -2.49 -38.36
N LYS A 709 8.53 -1.23 -38.51
CA LYS A 709 9.94 -0.88 -38.73
C LYS A 709 10.78 -1.18 -37.48
N GLY A 710 10.34 -0.68 -36.33
CA GLY A 710 11.05 -0.84 -35.07
C GLY A 710 11.19 -2.31 -34.64
N ARG A 711 10.19 -3.16 -34.91
CA ARG A 711 10.27 -4.60 -34.64
C ARG A 711 11.41 -5.27 -35.41
N ALA A 712 11.55 -4.95 -36.70
CA ALA A 712 12.64 -5.49 -37.51
C ALA A 712 14.00 -5.03 -36.97
N SER A 713 14.13 -3.74 -36.65
CA SER A 713 15.34 -3.17 -36.08
C SER A 713 15.69 -3.73 -34.70
N PHE A 714 14.69 -4.03 -33.86
CA PHE A 714 14.89 -4.55 -32.51
C PHE A 714 15.48 -5.97 -32.55
N GLU A 715 14.94 -6.80 -33.43
CA GLU A 715 15.48 -8.14 -33.68
C GLU A 715 16.89 -8.07 -34.29
N GLU A 716 17.11 -7.22 -35.29
CA GLU A 716 18.44 -7.08 -35.92
C GLU A 716 19.51 -6.61 -34.93
N LYS A 717 19.21 -5.57 -34.14
CA LYS A 717 20.20 -4.90 -33.28
C LYS A 717 20.42 -5.62 -31.95
N LEU A 718 19.39 -6.24 -31.36
CA LEU A 718 19.43 -6.71 -29.97
C LEU A 718 19.33 -8.23 -29.80
N TRP A 719 18.66 -8.96 -30.68
CA TRP A 719 18.56 -10.41 -30.55
C TRP A 719 19.91 -11.07 -30.85
N ASN A 720 20.45 -11.84 -29.90
CA ASN A 720 21.74 -12.51 -30.07
C ASN A 720 21.63 -14.02 -30.36
N GLY A 721 20.41 -14.54 -30.56
CA GLY A 721 20.13 -15.96 -30.72
C GLY A 721 19.70 -16.68 -29.43
N THR A 722 19.83 -16.05 -28.26
CA THR A 722 19.44 -16.64 -26.96
C THR A 722 18.67 -15.68 -26.06
N TYR A 723 19.07 -14.42 -26.02
CA TYR A 723 18.41 -13.36 -25.26
C TYR A 723 18.59 -12.02 -26.00
N TYR A 724 17.86 -11.00 -25.57
CA TYR A 724 18.05 -9.64 -26.05
C TYR A 724 19.18 -8.98 -25.28
N ARG A 725 20.16 -8.44 -26.01
CA ARG A 725 21.25 -7.63 -25.46
C ARG A 725 20.68 -6.50 -24.59
N PHE A 726 21.36 -6.19 -23.48
CA PHE A 726 20.99 -5.07 -22.61
C PHE A 726 20.76 -3.78 -23.43
N ASP A 727 21.72 -3.47 -24.31
CA ASP A 727 21.61 -2.42 -25.31
C ASP A 727 22.56 -2.69 -26.50
N ALA A 728 22.60 -1.75 -27.44
CA ALA A 728 23.43 -1.85 -28.63
C ALA A 728 24.93 -1.54 -28.37
N GLN A 729 25.25 -0.60 -27.48
CA GLN A 729 26.58 0.03 -27.47
C GLN A 729 27.30 0.10 -26.12
N SER A 730 26.64 -0.05 -24.98
CA SER A 730 27.28 0.22 -23.69
C SER A 730 28.28 -0.86 -23.28
N ALA A 731 28.98 -0.59 -22.16
CA ALA A 731 29.84 -1.58 -21.53
C ALA A 731 29.06 -2.81 -21.04
N SER A 732 27.77 -2.65 -20.74
CA SER A 732 26.89 -3.69 -20.22
C SER A 732 26.11 -4.41 -21.34
N LYS A 733 26.33 -4.09 -22.63
CA LYS A 733 25.54 -4.61 -23.76
C LYS A 733 25.33 -6.13 -23.81
N ASN A 734 26.26 -6.91 -23.25
CA ASN A 734 26.18 -8.38 -23.22
C ASN A 734 25.58 -8.92 -21.91
N SER A 735 25.22 -8.05 -20.96
CA SER A 735 24.58 -8.43 -19.71
C SER A 735 23.17 -8.95 -20.00
N ILE A 736 22.79 -10.03 -19.32
CA ILE A 736 21.43 -10.55 -19.32
C ILE A 736 20.66 -9.72 -18.30
N MET A 737 19.77 -8.85 -18.76
CA MET A 737 18.94 -8.03 -17.89
C MET A 737 17.69 -8.80 -17.48
N SER A 738 17.37 -8.80 -16.18
CA SER A 738 16.16 -9.47 -15.66
C SER A 738 14.87 -8.88 -16.25
N ASP A 739 14.87 -7.58 -16.56
CA ASP A 739 13.71 -6.85 -17.08
C ASP A 739 13.79 -6.57 -18.60
N GLN A 740 14.60 -7.32 -19.35
CA GLN A 740 14.77 -7.11 -20.80
C GLN A 740 13.47 -7.31 -21.63
N LEU A 741 12.46 -7.94 -21.04
CA LEU A 741 11.14 -8.20 -21.64
C LEU A 741 10.01 -7.43 -20.95
N CYS A 742 10.32 -6.30 -20.29
CA CYS A 742 9.34 -5.46 -19.60
C CYS A 742 8.15 -5.05 -20.50
N GLY A 743 8.42 -4.71 -21.77
CA GLY A 743 7.38 -4.41 -22.76
C GLY A 743 6.45 -5.61 -23.04
N HIS A 744 7.02 -6.82 -23.17
CA HIS A 744 6.23 -8.04 -23.39
C HIS A 744 5.36 -8.37 -22.18
N TRP A 745 5.94 -8.31 -20.97
CA TRP A 745 5.21 -8.45 -19.72
C TRP A 745 3.95 -7.58 -19.71
N TYR A 746 4.13 -6.29 -20.02
CA TYR A 746 3.03 -5.35 -19.95
C TYR A 746 1.96 -5.58 -21.03
N LEU A 747 2.35 -5.95 -22.25
CA LEU A 747 1.40 -6.34 -23.29
C LEU A 747 0.55 -7.54 -22.87
N ARG A 748 1.14 -8.53 -22.20
CA ARG A 748 0.39 -9.67 -21.66
C ARG A 748 -0.59 -9.25 -20.56
N SER A 749 -0.21 -8.32 -19.69
CA SER A 749 -1.12 -7.69 -18.71
C SER A 749 -2.26 -6.89 -19.35
N CYS A 750 -2.06 -6.40 -20.57
CA CYS A 750 -3.07 -5.71 -21.39
C CYS A 750 -3.96 -6.66 -22.21
N GLY A 751 -3.79 -7.98 -22.07
CA GLY A 751 -4.57 -8.99 -22.81
C GLY A 751 -4.06 -9.30 -24.22
N PHE A 752 -2.97 -8.69 -24.66
CA PHE A 752 -2.32 -9.01 -25.94
C PHE A 752 -1.52 -10.31 -25.84
N ASP A 753 -1.05 -10.83 -26.98
CA ASP A 753 -0.26 -12.06 -27.03
C ASP A 753 1.14 -11.80 -27.60
N TYR A 754 1.46 -12.28 -28.80
CA TYR A 754 2.77 -12.14 -29.44
C TYR A 754 2.75 -11.17 -30.62
N ASP A 755 1.92 -10.13 -30.51
CA ASP A 755 1.71 -9.14 -31.57
C ASP A 755 2.99 -8.35 -31.90
N VAL A 756 3.86 -8.17 -30.90
CA VAL A 756 5.10 -7.37 -31.00
C VAL A 756 6.33 -8.28 -31.04
N PHE A 757 6.51 -9.13 -30.02
CA PHE A 757 7.73 -9.92 -29.84
C PHE A 757 7.56 -11.37 -30.33
N PRO A 758 8.54 -11.94 -31.06
CA PRO A 758 8.48 -13.34 -31.49
C PRO A 758 8.41 -14.30 -30.30
N LYS A 759 7.41 -15.19 -30.32
CA LYS A 759 7.14 -16.17 -29.25
C LYS A 759 8.35 -17.02 -28.85
N GLU A 760 9.09 -17.52 -29.82
CA GLU A 760 10.26 -18.38 -29.56
C GLU A 760 11.39 -17.59 -28.90
N ASN A 761 11.59 -16.33 -29.29
CA ASN A 761 12.61 -15.45 -28.70
C ASN A 761 12.25 -15.09 -27.26
N VAL A 762 10.98 -14.77 -26.99
CA VAL A 762 10.46 -14.55 -25.63
C VAL A 762 10.74 -15.76 -24.73
N ARG A 763 10.35 -16.96 -25.16
CA ARG A 763 10.53 -18.19 -24.38
C ARG A 763 12.00 -18.49 -24.09
N LEU A 764 12.86 -18.32 -25.08
CA LEU A 764 14.29 -18.59 -24.93
C LEU A 764 14.97 -17.54 -24.03
N ALA A 765 14.61 -16.26 -24.17
CA ALA A 765 15.08 -15.20 -23.28
C ALA A 765 14.62 -15.43 -21.83
N MET A 766 13.36 -15.77 -21.60
CA MET A 766 12.82 -16.05 -20.26
C MET A 766 13.54 -17.23 -19.59
N ARG A 767 13.80 -18.31 -20.33
CA ARG A 767 14.62 -19.43 -19.84
C ARG A 767 16.04 -18.98 -19.51
N THR A 768 16.65 -18.18 -20.38
CA THR A 768 18.00 -17.65 -20.17
C THR A 768 18.08 -16.80 -18.90
N ILE A 769 17.10 -15.92 -18.66
CA ILE A 769 17.00 -15.11 -17.44
C ILE A 769 16.88 -16.01 -16.20
N TYR A 770 15.98 -16.99 -16.23
CA TYR A 770 15.80 -17.92 -15.09
C TYR A 770 17.09 -18.69 -14.77
N GLU A 771 17.74 -19.27 -15.77
CA GLU A 771 18.96 -20.05 -15.57
C GLU A 771 20.11 -19.20 -15.01
N ASN A 772 20.21 -17.93 -15.41
CA ASN A 772 21.36 -17.07 -15.09
C ASN A 772 21.09 -16.11 -13.92
N ASN A 773 20.09 -15.23 -14.07
CA ASN A 773 19.78 -14.19 -13.10
C ASN A 773 19.14 -14.73 -11.82
N VAL A 774 18.53 -15.92 -11.87
CA VAL A 774 17.89 -16.57 -10.72
C VAL A 774 18.73 -17.75 -10.24
N MET A 775 18.85 -18.83 -11.03
CA MET A 775 19.40 -20.09 -10.52
C MET A 775 20.91 -20.03 -10.26
N ARG A 776 21.69 -19.36 -11.13
CA ARG A 776 23.13 -19.15 -10.89
C ARG A 776 23.43 -18.02 -9.91
N PHE A 777 22.43 -17.22 -9.51
CA PHE A 777 22.58 -16.16 -8.52
C PHE A 777 22.03 -16.62 -7.16
N CYS A 778 22.92 -16.83 -6.18
CA CYS A 778 22.52 -17.30 -4.84
C CYS A 778 21.64 -18.58 -4.86
N GLY A 779 21.76 -19.43 -5.89
CA GLY A 779 20.98 -20.66 -6.01
C GLY A 779 19.47 -20.45 -6.17
N GLY A 780 19.02 -19.28 -6.66
CA GLY A 780 17.60 -18.93 -6.76
C GLY A 780 16.93 -18.73 -5.41
N GLN A 781 17.69 -18.32 -4.38
CA GLN A 781 17.20 -18.12 -3.01
C GLN A 781 17.06 -16.64 -2.63
N LEU A 782 17.18 -15.72 -3.59
CA LEU A 782 17.12 -14.28 -3.31
C LEU A 782 16.28 -13.48 -4.32
N GLY A 783 15.76 -14.11 -5.37
CA GLY A 783 15.11 -13.44 -6.50
C GLY A 783 16.03 -13.35 -7.72
N ALA A 784 15.76 -12.40 -8.61
CA ALA A 784 16.50 -12.22 -9.85
C ALA A 784 17.46 -11.02 -9.77
N VAL A 785 18.77 -11.25 -9.91
CA VAL A 785 19.74 -10.14 -10.01
C VAL A 785 19.51 -9.37 -11.31
N ASN A 786 19.60 -8.05 -11.26
CA ASN A 786 19.26 -7.17 -12.38
C ASN A 786 20.13 -7.43 -13.61
N GLY A 787 21.46 -7.49 -13.45
CA GLY A 787 22.39 -7.76 -14.53
C GLY A 787 23.23 -9.00 -14.26
N TYR A 788 23.25 -9.93 -15.20
CA TYR A 788 24.10 -11.11 -15.14
C TYR A 788 24.99 -11.22 -16.38
N VAL A 789 26.30 -11.26 -16.17
CA VAL A 789 27.28 -11.44 -17.25
C VAL A 789 27.60 -12.92 -17.35
N PRO A 790 27.19 -13.61 -18.44
CA PRO A 790 27.50 -15.01 -18.63
C PRO A 790 29.00 -15.22 -18.83
N SER A 791 29.52 -16.38 -18.41
CA SER A 791 30.90 -16.74 -18.69
C SER A 791 31.08 -17.06 -20.18
N GLY A 792 32.10 -16.48 -20.81
CA GLY A 792 32.55 -16.87 -22.14
C GLY A 792 33.33 -18.19 -22.19
N GLN A 793 33.56 -18.83 -21.04
CA GLN A 793 34.25 -20.12 -20.91
C GLN A 793 33.25 -21.22 -20.52
N PRO A 794 33.25 -22.38 -21.21
CA PRO A 794 32.51 -23.56 -20.77
C PRO A 794 32.89 -23.93 -19.33
N ASN A 795 31.90 -24.28 -18.49
CA ASN A 795 32.07 -24.73 -17.10
C ASN A 795 32.61 -23.71 -16.09
N LYS A 796 32.63 -22.42 -16.41
CA LYS A 796 32.86 -21.35 -15.43
C LYS A 796 31.56 -20.60 -15.19
N ASP A 797 31.26 -20.31 -13.93
CA ASP A 797 30.08 -19.53 -13.59
C ASP A 797 30.22 -18.08 -14.08
N GLY A 798 29.09 -17.51 -14.50
CA GLY A 798 29.01 -16.08 -14.74
C GLY A 798 29.04 -15.30 -13.43
N ARG A 799 28.71 -14.01 -13.51
CA ARG A 799 28.72 -13.13 -12.33
C ARG A 799 27.69 -12.01 -12.48
N PRO A 800 27.27 -11.38 -11.39
CA PRO A 800 26.56 -10.10 -11.44
C PRO A 800 27.33 -9.06 -12.24
N ASP A 801 26.59 -8.17 -12.89
CA ASP A 801 27.14 -7.02 -13.60
C ASP A 801 27.53 -5.92 -12.63
N THR A 802 28.85 -5.74 -12.49
CA THR A 802 29.46 -4.79 -11.55
C THR A 802 29.76 -3.44 -12.19
N VAL A 803 29.22 -3.13 -13.38
CA VAL A 803 29.42 -1.82 -14.03
C VAL A 803 28.68 -0.72 -13.26
N SER A 804 27.47 -1.02 -12.81
CA SER A 804 26.65 -0.17 -11.93
C SER A 804 26.26 -0.94 -10.68
N ILE A 805 26.05 -0.24 -9.56
CA ILE A 805 25.54 -0.84 -8.32
C ILE A 805 24.18 -1.50 -8.59
N GLN A 806 23.34 -0.88 -9.43
CA GLN A 806 22.04 -1.42 -9.79
C GLN A 806 22.11 -2.72 -10.58
N GLY A 807 23.21 -3.01 -11.28
CA GLY A 807 23.41 -4.30 -11.95
C GLY A 807 23.58 -5.46 -10.96
N GLU A 808 24.06 -5.18 -9.74
CA GLU A 808 24.32 -6.15 -8.68
C GLU A 808 23.11 -6.37 -7.75
N GLU A 809 22.09 -5.52 -7.88
CA GLU A 809 20.89 -5.55 -7.06
C GLU A 809 19.89 -6.60 -7.53
N VAL A 810 19.16 -7.17 -6.58
CA VAL A 810 17.85 -7.78 -6.83
C VAL A 810 16.80 -6.73 -6.49
N TRP A 811 16.08 -6.23 -7.49
CA TRP A 811 14.91 -5.40 -7.25
C TRP A 811 13.71 -6.29 -6.95
N THR A 812 13.09 -6.04 -5.80
CA THR A 812 11.99 -6.86 -5.28
C THR A 812 10.80 -6.84 -6.24
N GLY A 813 10.38 -5.65 -6.67
CA GLY A 813 9.28 -5.50 -7.61
C GLY A 813 9.58 -6.01 -9.02
N VAL A 814 10.81 -5.87 -9.50
CA VAL A 814 11.19 -6.45 -10.81
C VAL A 814 11.16 -7.97 -10.77
N THR A 815 11.57 -8.57 -9.66
CA THR A 815 11.51 -10.03 -9.48
C THR A 815 10.06 -10.53 -9.54
N TYR A 816 9.11 -9.84 -8.91
CA TYR A 816 7.69 -10.21 -8.98
C TYR A 816 7.08 -9.98 -10.38
N ALA A 817 7.42 -8.87 -11.04
CA ALA A 817 7.02 -8.63 -12.43
C ALA A 817 7.58 -9.70 -13.38
N LEU A 818 8.84 -10.09 -13.23
CA LEU A 818 9.46 -11.18 -13.98
C LEU A 818 8.72 -12.50 -13.74
N ALA A 819 8.37 -12.82 -12.50
CA ALA A 819 7.59 -14.01 -12.17
C ALA A 819 6.18 -13.97 -12.80
N SER A 820 5.54 -12.80 -12.87
CA SER A 820 4.28 -12.61 -13.59
C SER A 820 4.43 -12.93 -15.09
N THR A 821 5.50 -12.44 -15.72
CA THR A 821 5.83 -12.79 -17.12
C THR A 821 6.03 -14.29 -17.30
N MET A 822 6.74 -14.96 -16.38
CA MET A 822 6.89 -16.42 -16.40
C MET A 822 5.54 -17.14 -16.33
N ILE A 823 4.59 -16.67 -15.51
CA ILE A 823 3.22 -17.22 -15.45
C ILE A 823 2.50 -17.04 -16.80
N HIS A 824 2.57 -15.85 -17.40
CA HIS A 824 1.98 -15.60 -18.73
C HIS A 824 2.55 -16.53 -19.81
N GLU A 825 3.82 -16.89 -19.72
CA GLU A 825 4.50 -17.78 -20.66
C GLU A 825 4.38 -19.27 -20.32
N GLY A 826 3.70 -19.62 -19.22
CA GLY A 826 3.47 -21.00 -18.79
C GLY A 826 4.64 -21.64 -18.02
N MET A 827 5.60 -20.83 -17.56
CA MET A 827 6.76 -21.23 -16.77
C MET A 827 6.45 -21.15 -15.26
N PHE A 828 5.45 -21.92 -14.81
CA PHE A 828 4.90 -21.77 -13.45
C PHE A 828 5.88 -22.15 -12.34
N GLU A 829 6.62 -23.24 -12.52
CA GLU A 829 7.62 -23.68 -11.52
C GLU A 829 8.73 -22.64 -11.38
N GLU A 830 9.22 -22.11 -12.51
CA GLU A 830 10.23 -21.06 -12.54
C GLU A 830 9.71 -19.76 -11.91
N ALA A 831 8.47 -19.37 -12.21
CA ALA A 831 7.83 -18.18 -11.63
C ALA A 831 7.81 -18.24 -10.10
N PHE A 832 7.27 -19.33 -9.54
CA PHE A 832 7.15 -19.50 -8.10
C PHE A 832 8.49 -19.80 -7.43
N LYS A 833 9.48 -20.36 -8.15
CA LYS A 833 10.85 -20.47 -7.65
C LYS A 833 11.53 -19.10 -7.55
N THR A 834 11.40 -18.26 -8.56
CA THR A 834 11.94 -16.90 -8.60
C THR A 834 11.37 -16.03 -7.49
N ALA A 835 10.03 -15.92 -7.42
CA ALA A 835 9.35 -15.10 -6.41
C ALA A 835 9.44 -15.70 -5.00
N GLY A 836 9.34 -17.04 -4.87
CA GLY A 836 9.39 -17.72 -3.58
C GLY A 836 10.77 -17.65 -2.93
N GLY A 837 11.85 -17.69 -3.72
CA GLY A 837 13.21 -17.46 -3.22
C GLY A 837 13.37 -16.07 -2.59
N LEU A 838 12.80 -15.05 -3.23
CA LEU A 838 12.78 -13.69 -2.69
C LEU A 838 11.94 -13.59 -1.41
N TYR A 839 10.71 -14.13 -1.42
CA TYR A 839 9.84 -14.13 -0.23
C TYR A 839 10.52 -14.79 0.98
N GLN A 840 11.08 -16.00 0.81
CA GLN A 840 11.76 -16.70 1.90
C GLN A 840 12.96 -15.90 2.42
N ALA A 841 13.69 -15.20 1.54
CA ALA A 841 14.75 -14.31 1.98
C ALA A 841 14.20 -13.17 2.85
N LEU A 842 13.23 -12.43 2.35
CA LEU A 842 12.71 -11.23 3.00
C LEU A 842 11.92 -11.55 4.27
N SER A 843 10.98 -12.49 4.20
CA SER A 843 10.02 -12.74 5.27
C SER A 843 10.49 -13.71 6.33
N GLU A 844 11.29 -14.73 5.97
CA GLU A 844 11.67 -15.80 6.90
C GLU A 844 13.11 -15.64 7.44
N ARG A 845 14.03 -15.10 6.63
CA ARG A 845 15.45 -14.98 7.01
C ARG A 845 15.85 -13.57 7.42
N ILE A 846 15.52 -12.56 6.63
CA ILE A 846 15.94 -11.17 6.82
C ILE A 846 14.96 -10.41 7.72
N GLY A 847 13.66 -10.70 7.68
CA GLY A 847 12.66 -10.06 8.53
C GLY A 847 12.22 -8.66 8.08
N MET A 848 12.08 -8.45 6.76
CA MET A 848 11.64 -7.16 6.18
C MET A 848 10.11 -7.08 5.99
N ASN A 849 9.34 -7.82 6.78
CA ASN A 849 7.89 -7.82 6.68
C ASN A 849 7.32 -6.44 7.03
N PHE A 850 6.40 -5.92 6.21
CA PHE A 850 5.83 -4.58 6.36
C PHE A 850 6.88 -3.46 6.32
N GLU A 851 8.04 -3.73 5.73
CA GLU A 851 9.09 -2.75 5.43
C GLU A 851 9.88 -3.17 4.18
N THR A 852 9.24 -3.92 3.27
CA THR A 852 9.85 -4.54 2.10
C THR A 852 10.66 -3.51 1.29
N PRO A 853 11.96 -3.74 1.05
CA PRO A 853 12.82 -2.74 0.43
C PRO A 853 12.70 -2.74 -1.11
N GLU A 854 13.25 -1.70 -1.76
CA GLU A 854 13.45 -1.71 -3.21
C GLU A 854 14.39 -2.83 -3.63
N ALA A 855 15.55 -2.92 -2.96
CA ALA A 855 16.62 -3.81 -3.39
C ALA A 855 17.28 -4.59 -2.25
N VAL A 856 17.74 -5.80 -2.59
CA VAL A 856 18.64 -6.62 -1.76
C VAL A 856 19.85 -7.06 -2.58
N TYR A 857 20.95 -7.38 -1.91
CA TYR A 857 22.22 -7.79 -2.53
C TYR A 857 22.58 -9.23 -2.15
N ALA A 858 23.50 -9.84 -2.90
CA ALA A 858 24.11 -11.12 -2.51
C ALA A 858 24.86 -10.98 -1.17
N GLU A 859 25.57 -9.85 -1.00
CA GLU A 859 26.10 -9.41 0.28
C GLU A 859 24.97 -9.09 1.27
N ARG A 860 25.29 -9.00 2.56
CA ARG A 860 24.31 -8.74 3.63
C ARG A 860 23.85 -7.27 3.69
N HIS A 861 23.34 -6.79 2.56
CA HIS A 861 22.85 -5.43 2.37
C HIS A 861 21.44 -5.38 1.77
N TYR A 862 20.80 -4.23 1.94
CA TYR A 862 19.54 -3.82 1.29
C TYR A 862 19.55 -2.32 1.05
N ARG A 863 18.59 -1.81 0.28
CA ARG A 863 18.42 -0.38 -0.02
C ARG A 863 16.95 0.03 -0.04
N ALA A 864 16.65 1.18 0.58
CA ALA A 864 15.34 1.84 0.57
C ALA A 864 14.21 0.99 1.16
N ILE A 865 14.01 1.06 2.48
CA ILE A 865 12.95 0.30 3.16
C ILE A 865 11.55 0.82 2.80
N GLY A 866 10.54 -0.03 2.99
CA GLY A 866 9.14 0.29 2.81
C GLY A 866 8.87 0.94 1.45
N TYR A 867 8.87 0.12 0.40
CA TYR A 867 8.93 0.58 -0.98
C TYR A 867 7.70 0.14 -1.80
N MET A 868 7.32 0.92 -2.81
CA MET A 868 6.10 0.63 -3.58
C MET A 868 6.23 -0.49 -4.62
N ARG A 869 7.41 -0.65 -5.24
CA ARG A 869 7.62 -1.59 -6.35
C ARG A 869 7.23 -3.05 -6.03
N PRO A 870 7.46 -3.59 -4.82
CA PRO A 870 6.97 -4.91 -4.38
C PRO A 870 5.48 -5.19 -4.62
N LEU A 871 4.61 -4.18 -4.67
CA LEU A 871 3.18 -4.34 -4.97
C LEU A 871 2.92 -5.02 -6.33
N SER A 872 3.91 -5.07 -7.22
CA SER A 872 3.89 -5.84 -8.46
C SER A 872 3.67 -7.35 -8.27
N ILE A 873 3.75 -7.90 -7.06
CA ILE A 873 3.28 -9.27 -6.76
C ILE A 873 1.82 -9.49 -7.20
N TRP A 874 1.01 -8.44 -7.25
CA TRP A 874 -0.37 -8.49 -7.77
C TRP A 874 -0.44 -8.73 -9.27
N SER A 875 0.60 -8.39 -10.03
CA SER A 875 0.68 -8.76 -11.45
C SER A 875 0.79 -10.28 -11.65
N MET A 876 1.34 -11.02 -10.67
CA MET A 876 1.34 -12.49 -10.73
C MET A 876 -0.07 -13.05 -10.61
N GLN A 877 -0.91 -12.47 -9.73
CA GLN A 877 -2.29 -12.89 -9.56
C GLN A 877 -3.12 -12.58 -10.82
N THR A 878 -2.93 -11.40 -11.40
CA THR A 878 -3.54 -11.05 -12.69
C THR A 878 -3.17 -12.05 -13.78
N ALA A 879 -1.89 -12.40 -13.91
CA ALA A 879 -1.43 -13.41 -14.87
C ALA A 879 -2.03 -14.80 -14.61
N TRP A 880 -2.15 -15.17 -13.34
CA TRP A 880 -2.70 -16.45 -12.89
C TRP A 880 -4.20 -16.58 -13.22
N GLU A 881 -4.99 -15.55 -12.94
CA GLU A 881 -6.43 -15.54 -13.24
C GLU A 881 -6.68 -15.50 -14.75
N MET A 882 -5.90 -14.73 -15.51
CA MET A 882 -5.98 -14.76 -16.98
C MET A 882 -5.70 -16.14 -17.57
N LYS A 883 -4.80 -16.91 -16.96
CA LYS A 883 -4.52 -18.30 -17.36
C LYS A 883 -5.72 -19.21 -17.09
N LYS A 884 -6.42 -19.06 -15.96
CA LYS A 884 -7.64 -19.84 -15.67
C LYS A 884 -8.74 -19.56 -16.70
N LEU A 885 -8.98 -18.28 -17.02
CA LEU A 885 -9.98 -17.88 -18.02
C LEU A 885 -9.70 -18.39 -19.45
N ARG A 886 -8.45 -18.76 -19.77
CA ARG A 886 -8.09 -19.36 -21.08
C ARG A 886 -8.19 -20.89 -21.09
N ARG A 887 -8.31 -21.53 -19.92
CA ARG A 887 -8.43 -22.99 -19.77
C ARG A 887 -9.88 -23.46 -19.78
N ASP A 888 -10.78 -22.62 -19.27
CA ASP A 888 -12.24 -22.77 -19.36
C ASP A 888 -12.75 -22.26 -20.72
#